data_AF-A0A8K0RBT0-F1
#
_entry.id   AF-A0A8K0RBT0-F1
#
_cell.length_a   1.000
_cell.length_b   1.000
_cell.length_c   1.000
_cell.angle_alpha   90.00
_cell.angle_beta   90.00
_cell.angle_gamma   90.00
#
_symmetry.space_group_name_H-M   'P 1'
#
loop_
_entity.id
_entity.type
_entity.pdbx_description
1 polymer ?
#
loop_
_entity_poly.entity_id
_entity_poly.type
_entity_poly.pdbx_seq_one_letter_code
_entity_poly.pdbx_strand_id
1 'polypeptide(L)'
;MRRLAERKEAVAERLRREGSSRAAGLSATDAKLRLLELERDARKARAERSAPTKGLFKRACSTDLLFLIDTTGSMCSYIDAAKKQVLDIVNDIKHTFLNDVDVRIAAVSYKDYNSQRHLEAIDFTTSADEVRSFIGTLEASGGGDTPEDVLGAFQAALSLSWSQQTRCIIHIADAPGHGSTMHKCTDDDHPYPEDPPSGRTYDLLLADMIAKNINYTFLRITDLTDLMTYVFFQKYFAAGAEGTLHESNHYYSESKTSMLSGSCDSAITVRAKLLFTEEELGTTYNALRRLVVSSVTSSASRTAVRVSSLQSSKAWASRTPKTKLAMLSEEDDVAGEIELDTSPPEWNSPGWLDEKLIVEGFSPNIVVHGAGTLDDKMADDNNITMSVSELTIMKRSKPFAQGALRVASYARTASSDSRFVVKSFKRGGKRLAHLVEDMRCQALCKAFALEFNALSNEEKSIDFIATTCFKGKSDLDTDAADNCLSLEPYIQGTYVKYNNNCGWVNEAKSADRFNQVAQAFSHFTFERSQGRFLVCDLQGVGCNLTDPAIHTRDSERFKLTDSNLGEDGFKFFFSTHTCNDICQTLALKSNATMLHPGAVLTFRETWPSLRKTTCCSNKLCGKIIRVWLAHQSSEYTGYHWCSTCFPQLEKSKKKWLCLASDDEADEHEFDVSTFFWESQGRRAPRRCIEHRSEEERVLEQDNLIIEVERYGGEVGLVDSSPPSYVSSPGGDAGPSVPVSTGGSGTTIGRTATVRNSGSLWGRLKAATKVKRAGSRNLMGG
;
A
#
# COMPACT_ATOMS: atom_id res chain seq x y z
N MET A 1 6.08 3.26 -69.66
CA MET A 1 6.80 2.17 -68.96
C MET A 1 7.74 2.69 -67.88
N ARG A 2 8.84 3.39 -68.21
CA ARG A 2 9.82 3.88 -67.20
C ARG A 2 9.21 4.76 -66.09
N ARG A 3 8.41 5.77 -66.44
CA ARG A 3 7.68 6.61 -65.47
C ARG A 3 6.69 5.84 -64.58
N LEU A 4 6.14 4.73 -65.09
CA LEU A 4 5.23 3.88 -64.33
C LEU A 4 6.01 3.02 -63.32
N ALA A 5 7.17 2.51 -63.72
CA ALA A 5 8.09 1.79 -62.84
C ALA A 5 8.64 2.68 -61.72
N GLU A 6 9.09 3.89 -62.06
CA GLU A 6 9.56 4.89 -61.09
C GLU A 6 8.45 5.28 -60.09
N ARG A 7 7.21 5.44 -60.55
CA ARG A 7 6.05 5.68 -59.68
C ARG A 7 5.77 4.47 -58.76
N LYS A 8 5.75 3.25 -59.30
CA LYS A 8 5.55 2.02 -58.50
C LYS A 8 6.66 1.83 -57.46
N GLU A 9 7.90 2.14 -57.80
CA GLU A 9 9.03 2.08 -56.87
C GLU A 9 8.94 3.16 -55.78
N ALA A 10 8.55 4.39 -56.12
CA ALA A 10 8.32 5.46 -55.16
C ALA A 10 7.17 5.14 -54.19
N VAL A 11 6.08 4.55 -54.68
CA VAL A 11 4.96 4.06 -53.86
C VAL A 11 5.43 2.91 -52.96
N ALA A 12 6.16 1.93 -53.50
CA ALA A 12 6.70 0.82 -52.71
C ALA A 12 7.70 1.29 -51.64
N GLU A 13 8.52 2.29 -51.93
CA GLU A 13 9.45 2.91 -50.98
C GLU A 13 8.69 3.70 -49.89
N ARG A 14 7.62 4.40 -50.26
CA ARG A 14 6.74 5.09 -49.31
C ARG A 14 6.03 4.09 -48.40
N LEU A 15 5.47 3.01 -48.96
CA LEU A 15 4.87 1.91 -48.21
C LEU A 15 5.89 1.23 -47.28
N ARG A 16 7.15 1.10 -47.69
CA ARG A 16 8.23 0.59 -46.83
C ARG A 16 8.54 1.54 -45.66
N ARG A 17 8.64 2.85 -45.93
CA ARG A 17 8.84 3.89 -44.88
C ARG A 17 7.66 4.02 -43.92
N GLU A 18 6.44 3.83 -44.41
CA GLU A 18 5.22 3.80 -43.60
C GLU A 18 4.97 2.44 -42.92
N GLY A 19 5.80 1.43 -43.21
CA GLY A 19 5.75 0.07 -42.66
C GLY A 19 5.20 -0.97 -43.65
N SER A 20 6.03 -1.95 -44.03
CA SER A 20 5.75 -2.93 -45.11
C SER A 20 5.01 -4.21 -44.67
N SER A 21 4.42 -4.26 -43.49
CA SER A 21 3.79 -5.49 -43.00
C SER A 21 2.39 -5.67 -43.61
N ARG A 22 2.28 -6.55 -44.62
CA ARG A 22 1.01 -7.18 -45.02
C ARG A 22 0.35 -7.99 -43.88
N ALA A 23 1.01 -8.16 -42.73
CA ALA A 23 0.37 -8.79 -41.58
C ALA A 23 -0.74 -7.87 -41.06
N ALA A 24 -1.97 -8.35 -41.19
CA ALA A 24 -3.13 -7.78 -40.52
C ALA A 24 -2.80 -7.63 -39.01
N GLY A 25 -3.27 -6.55 -38.40
CA GLY A 25 -3.25 -6.46 -36.94
C GLY A 25 -4.06 -7.62 -36.33
N LEU A 26 -3.94 -7.81 -35.01
CA LEU A 26 -4.76 -8.80 -34.29
C LEU A 26 -6.24 -8.68 -34.66
N SER A 27 -6.83 -9.76 -35.17
CA SER A 27 -8.27 -9.80 -35.47
C SER A 27 -9.10 -9.82 -34.18
N ALA A 28 -10.38 -9.45 -34.26
CA ALA A 28 -11.29 -9.54 -33.12
C ALA A 28 -11.39 -10.97 -32.58
N THR A 29 -11.39 -11.95 -33.49
CA THR A 29 -11.43 -13.38 -33.18
C THR A 29 -10.17 -13.82 -32.45
N ASP A 30 -8.99 -13.41 -32.93
CA ASP A 30 -7.72 -13.72 -32.26
C ASP A 30 -7.67 -13.11 -30.86
N ALA A 31 -8.10 -11.85 -30.72
CA ALA A 31 -8.14 -11.18 -29.42
C ALA A 31 -9.06 -11.92 -28.42
N LYS A 32 -10.23 -12.39 -28.88
CA LYS A 32 -11.15 -13.19 -28.07
C LYS A 32 -10.55 -14.54 -27.68
N LEU A 33 -9.84 -15.21 -28.59
CA LEU A 33 -9.14 -16.46 -28.30
C LEU A 33 -8.05 -16.25 -27.23
N ARG A 34 -7.25 -15.18 -27.31
CA ARG A 34 -6.25 -14.84 -26.28
C ARG A 34 -6.83 -14.64 -24.90
N LEU A 35 -7.99 -13.97 -24.79
CA LEU A 35 -8.69 -13.80 -23.53
C LEU A 35 -9.18 -15.13 -22.96
N LEU A 36 -9.72 -16.02 -23.79
CA LEU A 36 -10.16 -17.36 -23.37
C LEU A 36 -8.98 -18.25 -22.92
N GLU A 37 -7.84 -18.18 -23.61
CA GLU A 37 -6.60 -18.86 -23.20
C GLU A 37 -6.16 -18.40 -21.82
N LEU A 38 -6.09 -17.08 -21.59
CA LEU A 38 -5.72 -16.48 -20.32
C LEU A 38 -6.68 -16.91 -19.19
N GLU A 39 -7.99 -16.93 -19.43
CA GLU A 39 -8.98 -17.37 -18.45
C GLU A 39 -8.82 -18.85 -18.07
N ARG A 40 -8.47 -19.70 -19.04
CA ARG A 40 -8.19 -21.13 -18.78
C ARG A 40 -6.95 -21.27 -17.93
N ASP A 41 -5.89 -20.55 -18.26
CA ASP A 41 -4.61 -20.58 -17.54
C ASP A 41 -4.77 -20.03 -16.11
N ALA A 42 -5.55 -18.95 -15.94
CA ALA A 42 -5.89 -18.41 -14.63
C ALA A 42 -6.69 -19.40 -13.78
N ARG A 43 -7.69 -20.07 -14.35
CA ARG A 43 -8.46 -21.12 -13.64
C ARG A 43 -7.56 -22.27 -13.17
N LYS A 44 -6.66 -22.74 -14.04
CA LYS A 44 -5.69 -23.78 -13.70
C LYS A 44 -4.77 -23.32 -12.56
N ALA A 45 -4.21 -22.12 -12.65
CA ALA A 45 -3.36 -21.56 -11.61
C ALA A 45 -4.10 -21.40 -10.25
N ARG A 46 -5.37 -20.99 -10.28
CA ARG A 46 -6.19 -20.82 -9.07
C ARG A 46 -6.52 -22.17 -8.42
N ALA A 47 -6.74 -23.22 -9.21
CA ALA A 47 -6.97 -24.57 -8.70
C ALA A 47 -5.72 -25.19 -8.06
N GLU A 48 -4.53 -24.82 -8.55
CA GLU A 48 -3.24 -25.28 -8.01
C GLU A 48 -2.88 -24.59 -6.66
N ARG A 49 -3.47 -23.44 -6.34
CA ARG A 49 -3.14 -22.67 -5.14
C ARG A 49 -3.98 -23.09 -3.94
N SER A 50 -3.35 -23.65 -2.92
CA SER A 50 -3.97 -23.82 -1.59
C SER A 50 -3.64 -22.62 -0.70
N ALA A 51 -4.65 -21.85 -0.29
CA ALA A 51 -4.44 -20.76 0.66
C ALA A 51 -4.91 -21.16 2.08
N PRO A 52 -4.02 -21.06 3.08
CA PRO A 52 -4.49 -20.61 4.38
C PRO A 52 -3.58 -19.50 4.91
N THR A 53 -3.95 -18.25 4.64
CA THR A 53 -3.46 -17.10 5.43
C THR A 53 -4.12 -17.05 6.81
N LYS A 54 -5.17 -17.85 7.03
CA LYS A 54 -5.95 -17.88 8.27
C LYS A 54 -5.07 -18.04 9.52
N GLY A 55 -5.28 -17.15 10.48
CA GLY A 55 -4.56 -17.12 11.75
C GLY A 55 -3.16 -16.51 11.66
N LEU A 56 -2.81 -15.85 10.55
CA LEU A 56 -1.58 -15.07 10.44
C LEU A 56 -1.58 -13.92 11.44
N PHE A 57 -2.71 -13.22 11.59
CA PHE A 57 -2.85 -12.15 12.58
C PHE A 57 -2.55 -12.65 13.99
N LYS A 58 -3.23 -13.72 14.41
CA LYS A 58 -2.99 -14.33 15.72
C LYS A 58 -1.53 -14.75 15.91
N ARG A 59 -0.94 -15.47 14.94
CA ARG A 59 0.47 -15.89 15.05
C ARG A 59 1.45 -14.72 15.12
N ALA A 60 1.19 -13.64 14.38
CA ALA A 60 2.11 -12.52 14.29
C ALA A 60 1.94 -11.48 15.40
N CYS A 61 0.75 -11.39 16.01
CA CYS A 61 0.48 -10.43 17.08
C CYS A 61 0.51 -11.05 18.47
N SER A 62 0.48 -12.38 18.60
CA SER A 62 0.80 -13.02 19.88
C SER A 62 2.23 -12.66 20.30
N THR A 63 2.34 -12.06 21.48
CA THR A 63 3.53 -11.30 21.91
C THR A 63 4.00 -11.74 23.28
N ASP A 64 5.31 -11.94 23.40
CA ASP A 64 6.03 -11.98 24.67
C ASP A 64 6.61 -10.59 24.94
N LEU A 65 6.10 -9.92 25.99
CA LEU A 65 6.52 -8.59 26.41
C LEU A 65 7.29 -8.69 27.72
N LEU A 66 8.56 -8.30 27.71
CA LEU A 66 9.38 -8.21 28.90
C LEU A 66 9.61 -6.75 29.29
N PHE A 67 9.30 -6.41 30.54
CA PHE A 67 9.75 -5.16 31.16
C PHE A 67 11.10 -5.39 31.86
N LEU A 68 12.13 -4.68 31.42
CA LEU A 68 13.42 -4.63 32.08
C LEU A 68 13.49 -3.31 32.85
N ILE A 69 13.55 -3.37 34.18
CA ILE A 69 13.31 -2.22 35.05
C ILE A 69 14.51 -2.02 35.97
N ASP A 70 15.11 -0.85 35.89
CA ASP A 70 16.03 -0.34 36.90
C ASP A 70 15.27 -0.06 38.21
N THR A 71 15.75 -0.66 39.31
CA THR A 71 15.14 -0.53 40.65
C THR A 71 16.03 0.13 41.68
N THR A 72 16.88 1.05 41.25
CA THR A 72 17.74 1.87 42.10
C THR A 72 16.98 3.00 42.78
N GLY A 73 17.62 3.67 43.74
CA GLY A 73 16.98 4.72 44.55
C GLY A 73 16.39 5.87 43.72
N SER A 74 17.00 6.25 42.59
CA SER A 74 16.53 7.33 41.71
C SER A 74 15.26 6.96 40.94
N MET A 75 14.99 5.66 40.75
CA MET A 75 13.85 5.15 39.99
C MET A 75 12.51 5.14 40.76
N CYS A 76 12.47 5.55 42.03
CA CYS A 76 11.28 5.51 42.89
C CYS A 76 9.99 6.03 42.21
N SER A 77 10.05 7.23 41.62
CA SER A 77 8.88 7.89 41.03
C SER A 77 8.38 7.17 39.77
N TYR A 78 9.28 6.56 38.99
CA TYR A 78 8.98 5.82 37.78
C TYR A 78 8.40 4.44 38.07
N ILE A 79 8.88 3.76 39.11
CA ILE A 79 8.33 2.47 39.57
C ILE A 79 6.92 2.64 40.12
N ASP A 80 6.68 3.66 40.94
CA ASP A 80 5.34 3.97 41.46
C ASP A 80 4.35 4.32 40.34
N ALA A 81 4.85 4.95 39.26
CA ALA A 81 4.07 5.18 38.06
C ALA A 81 3.75 3.87 37.31
N ALA A 82 4.75 3.00 37.12
CA ALA A 82 4.59 1.70 36.46
C ALA A 82 3.58 0.81 37.21
N LYS A 83 3.66 0.74 38.55
CA LYS A 83 2.73 0.01 39.43
C LYS A 83 1.26 0.33 39.15
N LYS A 84 0.95 1.60 38.86
CA LYS A 84 -0.43 2.06 38.62
C LYS A 84 -0.94 1.75 37.20
N GLN A 85 -0.06 1.63 36.22
CA GLN A 85 -0.43 1.64 34.78
C GLN A 85 -0.34 0.29 34.09
N VAL A 86 0.37 -0.69 34.65
CA VAL A 86 0.61 -2.00 34.00
C VAL A 86 -0.69 -2.68 33.57
N LEU A 87 -1.77 -2.64 34.38
CA LEU A 87 -3.06 -3.21 33.99
C LEU A 87 -3.66 -2.52 32.76
N ASP A 88 -3.62 -1.19 32.73
CA ASP A 88 -4.19 -0.40 31.63
C ASP A 88 -3.37 -0.59 30.34
N ILE A 89 -2.05 -0.70 30.44
CA ILE A 89 -1.17 -1.02 29.30
C ILE A 89 -1.51 -2.40 28.74
N VAL A 90 -1.65 -3.41 29.60
CA VAL A 90 -1.93 -4.78 29.17
C VAL A 90 -3.32 -4.90 28.55
N ASN A 91 -4.32 -4.26 29.16
CA ASN A 91 -5.67 -4.23 28.61
C ASN A 91 -5.69 -3.52 27.26
N ASP A 92 -4.97 -2.42 27.10
CA ASP A 92 -4.85 -1.72 25.83
C ASP A 92 -4.21 -2.56 24.75
N ILE A 93 -3.10 -3.25 25.04
CA ILE A 93 -2.44 -4.13 24.08
C ILE A 93 -3.44 -5.21 23.63
N LYS A 94 -4.19 -5.82 24.56
CA LYS A 94 -5.23 -6.80 24.23
C LYS A 94 -6.34 -6.20 23.36
N HIS A 95 -6.81 -4.99 23.68
CA HIS A 95 -7.83 -4.28 22.90
C HIS A 95 -7.36 -3.90 21.49
N THR A 96 -6.13 -3.38 21.35
CA THR A 96 -5.51 -3.03 20.06
C THR A 96 -5.42 -4.25 19.13
N PHE A 97 -5.13 -5.43 19.71
CA PHE A 97 -5.10 -6.69 18.96
C PHE A 97 -6.42 -7.48 19.04
N LEU A 98 -7.54 -6.77 19.18
CA LEU A 98 -8.89 -7.31 19.01
C LEU A 98 -9.28 -8.45 19.99
N ASN A 99 -8.59 -8.58 21.13
CA ASN A 99 -8.76 -9.67 22.09
C ASN A 99 -8.64 -11.09 21.48
N ASP A 100 -7.97 -11.22 20.33
CA ASP A 100 -7.83 -12.47 19.57
C ASP A 100 -6.41 -13.08 19.71
N VAL A 101 -5.53 -12.41 20.48
CA VAL A 101 -4.10 -12.73 20.57
C VAL A 101 -3.66 -13.06 21.99
N ASP A 102 -2.64 -13.90 22.09
CA ASP A 102 -2.08 -14.32 23.36
C ASP A 102 -0.91 -13.39 23.72
N VAL A 103 -1.12 -12.54 24.73
CA VAL A 103 -0.09 -11.65 25.27
C VAL A 103 0.40 -12.22 26.59
N ARG A 104 1.70 -12.54 26.66
CA ARG A 104 2.35 -12.94 27.91
C ARG A 104 3.34 -11.87 28.33
N ILE A 105 3.36 -11.58 29.62
CA ILE A 105 4.18 -10.51 30.17
C ILE A 105 5.12 -11.10 31.19
N ALA A 106 6.37 -10.66 31.15
CA ALA A 106 7.40 -10.92 32.13
C ALA A 106 7.97 -9.59 32.64
N ALA A 107 8.60 -9.62 33.80
CA ALA A 107 9.34 -8.48 34.32
C ALA A 107 10.65 -8.97 34.97
N VAL A 108 11.72 -8.24 34.70
CA VAL A 108 13.03 -8.44 35.32
C VAL A 108 13.41 -7.09 35.91
N SER A 109 13.64 -7.07 37.22
CA SER A 109 14.19 -5.92 37.92
C SER A 109 15.65 -6.17 38.25
N TYR A 110 16.47 -5.14 38.08
CA TYR A 110 17.89 -5.20 38.39
C TYR A 110 18.33 -3.96 39.20
N LYS A 111 19.48 -4.10 39.86
CA LYS A 111 20.21 -3.10 40.66
C LYS A 111 21.70 -3.43 40.57
N ASP A 112 22.54 -2.59 41.16
CA ASP A 112 23.98 -2.80 41.36
C ASP A 112 24.26 -4.10 42.14
N TYR A 113 25.38 -4.76 41.83
CA TYR A 113 25.84 -6.03 42.40
C TYR A 113 25.83 -6.04 43.93
N ASN A 114 26.14 -4.90 44.54
CA ASN A 114 26.24 -4.75 45.99
C ASN A 114 24.88 -4.63 46.69
N SER A 115 23.78 -4.56 45.92
CA SER A 115 22.42 -4.40 46.44
C SER A 115 21.78 -5.73 46.86
N GLN A 116 21.00 -5.70 47.94
CA GLN A 116 20.16 -6.85 48.31
C GLN A 116 19.09 -7.08 47.24
N ARG A 117 18.90 -8.35 46.86
CA ARG A 117 18.02 -8.73 45.75
C ARG A 117 18.37 -7.98 44.46
N HIS A 118 19.66 -7.97 44.10
CA HIS A 118 20.16 -7.27 42.91
C HIS A 118 19.46 -7.71 41.61
N LEU A 119 18.98 -8.97 41.52
CA LEU A 119 18.19 -9.46 40.39
C LEU A 119 16.95 -10.20 40.87
N GLU A 120 15.78 -9.75 40.42
CA GLU A 120 14.50 -10.44 40.62
C GLU A 120 13.76 -10.56 39.28
N ALA A 121 13.13 -11.70 39.03
CA ALA A 121 12.44 -11.96 37.77
C ALA A 121 11.14 -12.74 37.98
N ILE A 122 10.10 -12.35 37.25
CA ILE A 122 8.90 -13.14 37.04
C ILE A 122 8.88 -13.62 35.58
N ASP A 123 8.69 -14.92 35.38
CA ASP A 123 8.61 -15.51 34.05
C ASP A 123 7.29 -15.16 33.35
N PHE A 124 7.21 -15.43 32.04
CA PHE A 124 6.07 -15.07 31.20
C PHE A 124 4.75 -15.65 31.69
N THR A 125 3.84 -14.77 32.09
CA THR A 125 2.47 -15.11 32.51
C THR A 125 1.42 -14.37 31.67
N THR A 126 0.25 -14.97 31.49
CA THR A 126 -0.92 -14.30 30.88
C THR A 126 -1.71 -13.46 31.89
N SER A 127 -1.40 -13.61 33.19
CA SER A 127 -2.08 -12.95 34.29
C SER A 127 -1.48 -11.58 34.56
N ALA A 128 -2.20 -10.52 34.19
CA ALA A 128 -1.78 -9.15 34.46
C ALA A 128 -1.73 -8.86 35.98
N ASP A 129 -2.55 -9.53 36.78
CA ASP A 129 -2.56 -9.40 38.24
C ASP A 129 -1.30 -9.97 38.90
N GLU A 130 -0.74 -11.06 38.36
CA GLU A 130 0.53 -11.64 38.84
C GLU A 130 1.68 -10.67 38.60
N VAL A 131 1.79 -10.12 37.39
CA VAL A 131 2.81 -9.11 37.06
C VAL A 131 2.62 -7.86 37.90
N ARG A 132 1.38 -7.38 38.09
CA ARG A 132 1.11 -6.25 38.99
C ARG A 132 1.58 -6.54 40.41
N SER A 133 1.32 -7.75 40.91
CA SER A 133 1.72 -8.14 42.27
C SER A 133 3.25 -8.17 42.40
N PHE A 134 3.96 -8.72 41.41
CA PHE A 134 5.42 -8.70 41.36
C PHE A 134 5.97 -7.26 41.30
N ILE A 135 5.51 -6.43 40.37
CA ILE A 135 5.94 -5.03 40.27
C ILE A 135 5.59 -4.28 41.57
N GLY A 136 4.47 -4.61 42.21
CA GLY A 136 4.06 -4.08 43.51
C GLY A 136 5.05 -4.37 44.64
N THR A 137 5.77 -5.50 44.58
CA THR A 137 6.80 -5.87 45.57
C THR A 137 8.15 -5.19 45.33
N LEU A 138 8.37 -4.57 44.17
CA LEU A 138 9.62 -3.89 43.87
C LEU A 138 9.77 -2.63 44.71
N GLU A 139 10.90 -2.53 45.42
CA GLU A 139 11.28 -1.35 46.19
C GLU A 139 12.58 -0.78 45.62
N ALA A 140 12.53 0.51 45.28
CA ALA A 140 13.71 1.24 44.84
C ALA A 140 14.65 1.47 46.04
N SER A 141 15.86 0.94 45.95
CA SER A 141 16.85 1.01 47.02
C SER A 141 18.26 0.76 46.48
N GLY A 142 19.28 1.23 47.17
CA GLY A 142 20.67 1.07 46.72
C GLY A 142 21.14 2.25 45.86
N GLY A 143 22.19 2.03 45.07
CA GLY A 143 22.90 3.03 44.28
C GLY A 143 24.19 3.48 44.98
N GLY A 144 25.25 2.68 44.82
CA GLY A 144 26.59 2.99 45.34
C GLY A 144 27.32 3.94 44.41
N ASP A 145 27.55 3.47 43.18
CA ASP A 145 28.01 4.22 42.03
C ASP A 145 26.87 4.46 41.03
N THR A 146 27.17 5.21 39.96
CA THR A 146 26.18 5.58 38.94
C THR A 146 25.84 4.42 37.98
N PRO A 147 26.77 3.56 37.52
CA PRO A 147 26.42 2.42 36.66
C PRO A 147 25.77 1.24 37.41
N GLU A 148 25.01 0.41 36.69
CA GLU A 148 24.19 -0.67 37.27
C GLU A 148 24.37 -2.01 36.53
N ASP A 149 23.86 -3.13 37.08
CA ASP A 149 23.98 -4.48 36.50
C ASP A 149 23.02 -4.76 35.32
N VAL A 150 23.18 -4.01 34.23
CA VAL A 150 22.41 -4.19 32.99
C VAL A 150 22.72 -5.55 32.31
N LEU A 151 23.96 -6.04 32.43
CA LEU A 151 24.38 -7.29 31.78
C LEU A 151 23.78 -8.52 32.47
N GLY A 152 23.76 -8.55 33.80
CA GLY A 152 23.02 -9.54 34.58
C GLY A 152 21.54 -9.52 34.25
N ALA A 153 20.95 -8.33 34.05
CA ALA A 153 19.57 -8.18 33.64
C ALA A 153 19.29 -8.79 32.24
N PHE A 154 20.18 -8.61 31.27
CA PHE A 154 20.09 -9.26 29.95
C PHE A 154 20.26 -10.78 30.04
N GLN A 155 21.18 -11.26 30.87
CA GLN A 155 21.37 -12.68 31.10
C GLN A 155 20.12 -13.33 31.71
N ALA A 156 19.50 -12.67 32.69
CA ALA A 156 18.22 -13.09 33.26
C ALA A 156 17.10 -13.08 32.19
N ALA A 157 16.99 -12.01 31.41
CA ALA A 157 16.02 -11.90 30.31
C ALA A 157 16.15 -13.05 29.29
N LEU A 158 17.37 -13.44 28.93
CA LEU A 158 17.63 -14.54 27.98
C LEU A 158 17.27 -15.93 28.53
N SER A 159 17.22 -16.07 29.86
CA SER A 159 16.87 -17.33 30.56
C SER A 159 15.36 -17.58 30.67
N LEU A 160 14.52 -16.58 30.40
CA LEU A 160 13.06 -16.67 30.48
C LEU A 160 12.45 -17.56 29.38
N SER A 161 11.21 -18.01 29.59
CA SER A 161 10.51 -18.97 28.73
C SER A 161 9.87 -18.34 27.47
N TRP A 162 10.66 -17.67 26.63
CA TRP A 162 10.22 -17.10 25.34
C TRP A 162 9.60 -18.16 24.42
N SER A 163 8.36 -17.95 23.99
CA SER A 163 7.60 -18.91 23.15
C SER A 163 6.88 -18.26 21.97
N GLN A 164 6.51 -16.98 22.07
CA GLN A 164 5.74 -16.30 21.04
C GLN A 164 6.62 -15.83 19.88
N GLN A 165 5.97 -15.49 18.75
CA GLN A 165 6.65 -15.05 17.53
C GLN A 165 7.14 -13.62 17.62
N THR A 166 6.35 -12.74 18.23
CA THR A 166 6.78 -11.37 18.56
C THR A 166 7.35 -11.37 19.96
N ARG A 167 8.59 -10.90 20.07
CA ARG A 167 9.35 -10.83 21.31
C ARG A 167 9.84 -9.40 21.46
N CYS A 168 9.52 -8.79 22.58
CA CYS A 168 9.80 -7.38 22.83
C CYS A 168 10.37 -7.19 24.23
N ILE A 169 11.42 -6.37 24.32
CA ILE A 169 11.93 -5.84 25.58
C ILE A 169 11.64 -4.34 25.62
N ILE A 170 11.02 -3.90 26.70
CA ILE A 170 10.92 -2.49 27.07
C ILE A 170 11.87 -2.28 28.25
N HIS A 171 12.97 -1.57 28.00
CA HIS A 171 13.99 -1.29 28.99
C HIS A 171 13.81 0.14 29.53
N ILE A 172 13.61 0.25 30.84
CA ILE A 172 13.38 1.51 31.56
C ILE A 172 14.52 1.69 32.57
N ALA A 173 15.38 2.67 32.32
CA ALA A 173 16.54 2.95 33.16
C ALA A 173 16.93 4.43 33.10
N ASP A 174 17.49 4.93 34.20
CA ASP A 174 18.11 6.26 34.29
C ASP A 174 19.64 6.20 34.47
N ALA A 175 20.20 5.00 34.69
CA ALA A 175 21.62 4.71 34.79
C ALA A 175 22.14 3.80 33.65
N PRO A 176 23.40 3.97 33.20
CA PRO A 176 24.04 3.08 32.24
C PRO A 176 24.51 1.76 32.91
N GLY A 177 24.83 0.75 32.10
CA GLY A 177 25.42 -0.49 32.62
C GLY A 177 26.90 -0.36 32.96
N HIS A 178 27.40 -1.13 33.94
CA HIS A 178 28.84 -1.21 34.26
C HIS A 178 29.71 -1.55 33.04
N GLY A 179 30.93 -1.02 33.03
CA GLY A 179 31.91 -1.27 31.99
C GLY A 179 32.20 -0.02 31.18
N SER A 180 33.47 0.40 31.22
CA SER A 180 34.00 1.65 30.65
C SER A 180 33.73 1.90 29.16
N THR A 181 33.25 0.89 28.43
CA THR A 181 32.82 1.02 27.03
C THR A 181 31.40 1.55 26.84
N MET A 182 30.55 1.51 27.87
CA MET A 182 29.12 1.86 27.79
C MET A 182 28.77 3.22 28.42
N HIS A 183 29.66 3.82 29.20
CA HIS A 183 29.44 5.11 29.84
C HIS A 183 30.75 5.91 29.97
N LYS A 184 30.62 7.15 30.45
CA LYS A 184 31.74 8.05 30.78
C LYS A 184 31.82 8.40 32.26
N CYS A 185 31.00 7.76 33.09
CA CYS A 185 31.00 7.95 34.54
C CYS A 185 32.37 7.66 35.15
N THR A 186 32.77 8.45 36.16
CA THR A 186 34.10 8.37 36.80
C THR A 186 34.09 7.60 38.11
N ASP A 187 32.91 7.20 38.56
CA ASP A 187 32.60 6.57 39.84
C ASP A 187 32.33 5.06 39.73
N ASP A 188 32.44 4.47 38.52
CA ASP A 188 32.21 3.04 38.27
C ASP A 188 33.17 2.14 39.06
N ASP A 189 32.61 1.32 39.95
CA ASP A 189 33.37 0.37 40.75
C ASP A 189 33.66 -0.95 40.01
N HIS A 190 33.04 -1.15 38.84
CA HIS A 190 33.22 -2.29 37.95
C HIS A 190 33.53 -1.86 36.48
N PRO A 191 34.66 -1.18 36.23
CA PRO A 191 34.99 -0.58 34.92
C PRO A 191 35.38 -1.56 33.81
N TYR A 192 35.43 -2.86 34.12
CA TYR A 192 35.82 -3.90 33.18
C TYR A 192 34.70 -4.16 32.15
N PRO A 193 35.04 -4.43 30.88
CA PRO A 193 34.04 -4.66 29.82
C PRO A 193 33.30 -6.01 29.93
N GLU A 194 33.76 -6.89 30.83
CA GLU A 194 33.18 -8.21 31.09
C GLU A 194 32.41 -8.18 32.41
N ASP A 195 31.24 -8.81 32.42
CA ASP A 195 30.44 -9.04 33.62
C ASP A 195 31.19 -9.95 34.60
N PRO A 196 31.64 -9.47 35.78
CA PRO A 196 32.53 -10.23 36.68
C PRO A 196 32.01 -11.62 37.13
N PRO A 197 30.69 -11.84 37.34
CA PRO A 197 30.12 -13.15 37.67
C PRO A 197 30.04 -14.14 36.49
N SER A 198 29.90 -13.67 35.23
CA SER A 198 29.65 -14.55 34.07
C SER A 198 30.73 -14.52 32.98
N GLY A 199 31.62 -13.54 33.00
CA GLY A 199 32.63 -13.29 31.96
C GLY A 199 32.05 -12.91 30.60
N ARG A 200 30.75 -12.61 30.52
CA ARG A 200 30.08 -12.25 29.27
C ARG A 200 30.18 -10.76 29.03
N THR A 201 30.35 -10.39 27.76
CA THR A 201 30.29 -9.01 27.31
C THR A 201 28.90 -8.70 26.77
N TYR A 202 28.54 -7.41 26.71
CA TYR A 202 27.30 -6.97 26.05
C TYR A 202 27.22 -7.47 24.61
N ASP A 203 28.35 -7.62 23.92
CA ASP A 203 28.41 -8.11 22.54
C ASP A 203 27.80 -9.51 22.36
N LEU A 204 28.13 -10.44 23.25
CA LEU A 204 27.62 -11.80 23.19
C LEU A 204 26.13 -11.85 23.58
N LEU A 205 25.73 -11.08 24.59
CA LEU A 205 24.35 -11.03 25.05
C LEU A 205 23.42 -10.42 24.00
N LEU A 206 23.82 -9.32 23.37
CA LEU A 206 23.06 -8.70 22.29
C LEU A 206 23.00 -9.61 21.05
N ALA A 207 24.08 -10.32 20.73
CA ALA A 207 24.06 -11.32 19.66
C ALA A 207 23.05 -12.45 19.94
N ASP A 208 22.98 -12.94 21.19
CA ASP A 208 21.99 -13.93 21.62
C ASP A 208 20.55 -13.38 21.53
N MET A 209 20.33 -12.11 21.89
CA MET A 209 19.04 -11.43 21.77
C MET A 209 18.60 -11.31 20.31
N ILE A 210 19.52 -10.91 19.42
CA ILE A 210 19.31 -10.82 17.97
C ILE A 210 18.99 -12.20 17.40
N ALA A 211 19.74 -13.25 17.78
CA ALA A 211 19.49 -14.62 17.35
C ALA A 211 18.11 -15.14 17.80
N LYS A 212 17.63 -14.69 18.96
CA LYS A 212 16.26 -14.96 19.44
C LYS A 212 15.19 -14.07 18.79
N ASN A 213 15.54 -13.17 17.87
CA ASN A 213 14.65 -12.20 17.24
C ASN A 213 13.89 -11.30 18.23
N ILE A 214 14.60 -10.79 19.24
CA ILE A 214 14.03 -9.88 20.23
C ILE A 214 14.09 -8.44 19.70
N ASN A 215 12.94 -7.76 19.70
CA ASN A 215 12.89 -6.31 19.45
C ASN A 215 13.18 -5.57 20.75
N TYR A 216 13.94 -4.49 20.67
CA TYR A 216 14.44 -3.77 21.83
C TYR A 216 14.03 -2.30 21.79
N THR A 217 13.31 -1.85 22.81
CA THR A 217 12.97 -0.45 23.00
C THR A 217 13.54 0.04 24.32
N PHE A 218 14.35 1.08 24.26
CA PHE A 218 14.87 1.79 25.43
C PHE A 218 14.04 3.04 25.71
N LEU A 219 13.58 3.20 26.93
CA LEU A 219 12.87 4.39 27.41
C LEU A 219 13.86 5.27 28.17
N ARG A 220 14.38 6.28 27.47
CA ARG A 220 15.38 7.21 27.96
C ARG A 220 14.80 8.16 29.01
N ILE A 221 15.48 8.26 30.15
CA ILE A 221 15.14 9.17 31.25
C ILE A 221 16.19 10.28 31.38
N THR A 222 17.47 9.91 31.28
CA THR A 222 18.62 10.82 31.41
C THR A 222 19.51 10.74 30.17
N ASP A 223 20.49 11.63 30.08
CA ASP A 223 21.53 11.60 29.05
C ASP A 223 22.73 10.70 29.42
N LEU A 224 22.80 10.19 30.65
CA LEU A 224 23.86 9.29 31.10
C LEU A 224 23.87 7.97 30.32
N THR A 225 22.71 7.54 29.84
CA THR A 225 22.52 6.30 29.09
C THR A 225 22.82 6.43 27.59
N ASP A 226 23.10 7.65 27.09
CA ASP A 226 23.21 7.93 25.65
C ASP A 226 24.32 7.12 24.96
N LEU A 227 25.46 6.91 25.62
CA LEU A 227 26.55 6.10 25.08
C LEU A 227 26.18 4.62 25.03
N MET A 228 25.55 4.09 26.09
CA MET A 228 25.09 2.71 26.16
C MET A 228 24.09 2.42 25.04
N THR A 229 23.08 3.29 24.87
CA THR A 229 22.05 3.11 23.83
C THR A 229 22.64 3.21 22.42
N TYR A 230 23.61 4.12 22.21
CA TYR A 230 24.34 4.21 20.94
C TYR A 230 25.11 2.92 20.62
N VAL A 231 25.84 2.36 21.58
CA VAL A 231 26.60 1.11 21.40
C VAL A 231 25.66 -0.06 21.09
N PHE A 232 24.52 -0.16 21.80
CA PHE A 232 23.53 -1.21 21.54
C PHE A 232 22.90 -1.06 20.15
N PHE A 233 22.55 0.18 19.78
CA PHE A 233 22.04 0.52 18.45
C PHE A 233 23.01 0.07 17.36
N GLN A 234 24.32 0.32 17.50
CA GLN A 234 25.31 -0.08 16.50
C GLN A 234 25.33 -1.60 16.27
N LYS A 235 25.18 -2.40 17.34
CA LYS A 235 25.16 -3.87 17.24
C LYS A 235 23.89 -4.37 16.55
N TYR A 236 22.73 -3.81 16.91
CA TYR A 236 21.48 -4.11 16.22
C TYR A 236 21.52 -3.69 14.75
N PHE A 237 22.03 -2.51 14.46
CA PHE A 237 22.15 -1.98 13.10
C PHE A 237 23.09 -2.84 12.25
N ALA A 238 24.22 -3.29 12.81
CA ALA A 238 25.14 -4.21 12.12
C ALA A 238 24.50 -5.57 11.78
N ALA A 239 23.53 -6.02 12.57
CA ALA A 239 22.73 -7.21 12.28
C ALA A 239 21.56 -6.96 11.31
N GLY A 240 21.46 -5.75 10.74
CA GLY A 240 20.41 -5.36 9.80
C GLY A 240 19.08 -4.99 10.46
N ALA A 241 19.08 -4.61 11.74
CA ALA A 241 17.90 -4.04 12.39
C ALA A 241 17.66 -2.59 11.94
N GLU A 242 16.40 -2.18 11.93
CA GLU A 242 16.06 -0.76 11.82
C GLU A 242 16.18 -0.16 13.20
N GLY A 243 17.03 0.85 13.32
CA GLY A 243 17.33 1.49 14.58
C GLY A 243 17.01 2.98 14.53
N THR A 244 16.45 3.52 15.60
CA THR A 244 16.34 4.99 15.78
C THR A 244 16.80 5.36 17.18
N LEU A 245 17.65 6.39 17.24
CA LEU A 245 18.00 7.05 18.49
C LEU A 245 17.15 8.31 18.66
N HIS A 246 16.94 8.73 19.90
CA HIS A 246 16.18 9.94 20.18
C HIS A 246 16.97 11.17 19.72
N GLU A 247 16.30 12.22 19.22
CA GLU A 247 16.99 13.40 18.65
C GLU A 247 17.86 14.15 19.67
N SER A 248 17.52 14.03 20.95
CA SER A 248 18.28 14.62 22.05
C SER A 248 19.46 13.77 22.51
N ASN A 249 19.65 12.56 21.97
CA ASN A 249 20.79 11.73 22.32
C ASN A 249 22.07 12.37 21.77
N HIS A 250 23.11 12.47 22.61
CA HIS A 250 24.40 13.07 22.24
C HIS A 250 25.03 12.48 20.99
N TYR A 251 24.77 11.20 20.68
CA TYR A 251 25.32 10.47 19.55
C TYR A 251 24.35 10.35 18.36
N TYR A 252 23.24 11.08 18.38
CA TYR A 252 22.24 11.03 17.32
C TYR A 252 22.83 11.40 15.94
N SER A 253 23.71 12.40 15.88
CA SER A 253 24.32 12.85 14.62
C SER A 253 25.29 11.81 14.01
N GLU A 254 26.01 11.12 14.88
CA GLU A 254 26.95 10.06 14.57
C GLU A 254 26.22 8.82 14.06
N SER A 255 25.07 8.49 14.67
CA SER A 255 24.20 7.40 14.20
C SER A 255 23.72 7.65 12.76
N LYS A 256 23.31 8.88 12.42
CA LYS A 256 22.93 9.26 11.04
C LYS A 256 24.11 9.15 10.07
N THR A 257 25.30 9.56 10.49
CA THR A 257 26.50 9.49 9.65
C THR A 257 26.92 8.03 9.40
N SER A 258 26.83 7.18 10.42
CA SER A 258 27.05 5.74 10.30
C SER A 258 26.07 5.10 9.31
N MET A 259 24.78 5.48 9.34
CA MET A 259 23.78 5.05 8.36
C MET A 259 24.07 5.52 6.92
N LEU A 260 24.66 6.71 6.73
CA LEU A 260 24.97 7.27 5.41
C LEU A 260 26.28 6.75 4.81
N SER A 261 27.25 6.31 5.63
CA SER A 261 28.55 5.78 5.19
C SER A 261 28.50 4.32 4.69
N GLY A 262 27.44 3.58 5.04
CA GLY A 262 27.07 2.34 4.36
C GLY A 262 26.18 2.66 3.17
N SER A 263 26.70 2.56 1.95
CA SER A 263 25.93 2.79 0.72
C SER A 263 24.60 2.02 0.74
N CYS A 264 23.47 2.71 0.94
CA CYS A 264 22.15 2.19 0.64
C CYS A 264 21.09 3.29 0.53
N ASP A 265 20.86 3.71 -0.72
CA ASP A 265 19.63 4.33 -1.17
C ASP A 265 18.39 3.55 -0.69
N SER A 266 17.42 4.24 -0.09
CA SER A 266 15.95 4.01 -0.12
C SER A 266 15.38 2.59 0.13
N ALA A 267 16.22 1.59 0.41
CA ALA A 267 15.88 0.16 0.45
C ALA A 267 15.97 -0.43 1.86
N ILE A 268 16.48 0.33 2.84
CA ILE A 268 16.63 -0.10 4.25
C ILE A 268 15.26 -0.35 4.90
N THR A 269 14.22 0.40 4.54
CA THR A 269 12.89 0.29 5.18
C THR A 269 12.15 -1.01 4.83
N VAL A 270 12.68 -1.83 3.92
CA VAL A 270 12.03 -3.07 3.45
C VAL A 270 12.75 -4.34 3.94
N ARG A 271 13.94 -4.23 4.53
CA ARG A 271 14.78 -5.39 4.88
C ARG A 271 15.03 -5.62 6.37
N ALA A 272 14.73 -4.65 7.23
CA ALA A 272 15.00 -4.78 8.65
C ALA A 272 14.08 -5.80 9.33
N LYS A 273 14.68 -6.91 9.79
CA LYS A 273 13.96 -8.01 10.48
C LYS A 273 13.65 -7.72 11.95
N LEU A 274 14.40 -6.79 12.55
CA LEU A 274 14.36 -6.44 13.97
C LEU A 274 14.29 -4.93 14.17
N LEU A 275 13.84 -4.53 15.36
CA LEU A 275 13.66 -3.14 15.76
C LEU A 275 14.56 -2.80 16.97
N PHE A 276 15.25 -1.67 16.88
CA PHE A 276 15.87 -0.97 18.01
C PHE A 276 15.34 0.47 18.08
N THR A 277 14.75 0.89 19.18
CA THR A 277 14.23 2.26 19.30
C THR A 277 14.58 2.85 20.65
N GLU A 278 15.10 4.07 20.66
CA GLU A 278 15.21 4.90 21.85
C GLU A 278 14.12 5.97 21.83
N GLU A 279 13.29 5.98 22.86
CA GLU A 279 12.19 6.92 23.04
C GLU A 279 12.36 7.66 24.36
N GLU A 280 12.03 8.95 24.41
CA GLU A 280 12.05 9.70 25.67
C GLU A 280 10.82 9.35 26.52
N LEU A 281 11.06 9.04 27.80
CA LEU A 281 9.99 8.81 28.75
C LEU A 281 9.28 10.14 29.05
N GLY A 282 8.21 10.41 28.30
CA GLY A 282 7.46 11.66 28.43
C GLY A 282 6.96 11.92 29.86
N THR A 283 6.76 13.19 30.20
CA THR A 283 6.41 13.64 31.57
C THR A 283 5.00 13.26 32.07
N THR A 284 4.22 12.55 31.26
CA THR A 284 2.82 12.19 31.58
C THR A 284 2.57 10.69 31.47
N TYR A 285 1.70 10.16 32.33
CA TYR A 285 1.37 8.74 32.37
C TYR A 285 0.79 8.21 31.05
N ASN A 286 -0.01 9.01 30.35
CA ASN A 286 -0.56 8.67 29.04
C ASN A 286 0.50 8.63 27.93
N ALA A 287 1.67 9.23 28.12
CA ALA A 287 2.77 9.11 27.17
C ALA A 287 3.39 7.71 27.23
N LEU A 288 3.76 7.22 28.42
CA LEU A 288 4.31 5.87 28.61
C LEU A 288 3.37 4.78 28.06
N ARG A 289 2.08 4.84 28.40
CA ARG A 289 1.09 3.86 27.92
C ARG A 289 1.02 3.81 26.38
N ARG A 290 1.01 4.98 25.72
CA ARG A 290 1.00 5.06 24.25
C ARG A 290 2.30 4.56 23.63
N LEU A 291 3.44 4.87 24.25
CA LEU A 291 4.76 4.42 23.78
C LEU A 291 4.83 2.89 23.79
N VAL A 292 4.49 2.23 24.90
CA VAL A 292 4.53 0.77 25.01
C VAL A 292 3.60 0.10 23.98
N VAL A 293 2.36 0.60 23.84
CA VAL A 293 1.42 0.08 22.85
C VAL A 293 1.96 0.25 21.42
N SER A 294 2.55 1.41 21.11
CA SER A 294 3.16 1.67 19.78
C SER A 294 4.34 0.75 19.51
N SER A 295 5.26 0.58 20.46
CA SER A 295 6.44 -0.28 20.33
C SER A 295 6.06 -1.75 20.08
N VAL A 296 5.06 -2.24 20.81
CA VAL A 296 4.53 -3.60 20.62
C VAL A 296 3.84 -3.75 19.26
N THR A 297 3.02 -2.77 18.88
CA THR A 297 2.30 -2.75 17.59
C THR A 297 3.26 -2.73 16.40
N SER A 298 4.32 -1.94 16.49
CA SER A 298 5.41 -1.88 15.51
C SER A 298 6.15 -3.21 15.40
N SER A 299 6.46 -3.85 16.54
CA SER A 299 7.12 -5.16 16.59
C SER A 299 6.27 -6.29 15.99
N ALA A 300 4.96 -6.28 16.27
CA ALA A 300 4.00 -7.22 15.71
C ALA A 300 3.86 -7.06 14.19
N SER A 301 3.76 -5.82 13.70
CA SER A 301 3.68 -5.53 12.26
C SER A 301 4.90 -6.04 11.49
N ARG A 302 6.11 -5.90 12.05
CA ARG A 302 7.36 -6.44 11.46
C ARG A 302 7.41 -7.95 11.49
N THR A 303 6.96 -8.54 12.59
CA THR A 303 6.81 -10.00 12.71
C THR A 303 5.85 -10.53 11.66
N ALA A 304 4.74 -9.84 11.38
CA ALA A 304 3.79 -10.21 10.34
C ALA A 304 4.42 -10.22 8.94
N VAL A 305 5.21 -9.19 8.59
CA VAL A 305 5.96 -9.15 7.33
C VAL A 305 6.89 -10.35 7.20
N ARG A 306 7.65 -10.67 8.26
CA ARG A 306 8.57 -11.83 8.30
C ARG A 306 7.84 -13.17 8.17
N VAL A 307 6.73 -13.35 8.88
CA VAL A 307 5.96 -14.61 8.83
C VAL A 307 5.26 -14.76 7.48
N SER A 308 4.78 -13.66 6.89
CA SER A 308 4.16 -13.65 5.57
C SER A 308 5.15 -14.01 4.46
N SER A 309 6.38 -13.48 4.50
CA SER A 309 7.39 -13.76 3.46
C SER A 309 7.83 -15.24 3.46
N LEU A 310 7.94 -15.86 4.64
CA LEU A 310 8.28 -17.29 4.81
C LEU A 310 7.20 -18.24 4.27
N GLN A 311 5.93 -17.82 4.22
CA GLN A 311 4.87 -18.63 3.63
C GLN A 311 4.91 -18.60 2.10
N SER A 312 5.21 -17.44 1.51
CA SER A 312 5.37 -17.30 0.06
C SER A 312 6.56 -18.11 -0.48
N SER A 313 7.67 -18.20 0.27
CA SER A 313 8.83 -19.02 -0.13
C SER A 313 8.60 -20.53 0.01
N LYS A 314 7.87 -20.99 1.03
CA LYS A 314 7.51 -22.41 1.20
C LYS A 314 6.54 -22.92 0.13
N ALA A 315 5.62 -22.08 -0.34
CA ALA A 315 4.75 -22.41 -1.47
C ALA A 315 5.55 -22.72 -2.75
N TRP A 316 6.72 -22.08 -2.90
CA TRP A 316 7.64 -22.30 -4.01
C TRP A 316 8.58 -23.50 -3.79
N ALA A 317 9.06 -23.70 -2.56
CA ALA A 317 9.98 -24.78 -2.17
C ALA A 317 9.35 -26.18 -2.16
N SER A 318 8.02 -26.31 -2.20
CA SER A 318 7.31 -27.60 -2.28
C SER A 318 7.56 -28.39 -3.58
N ARG A 319 8.46 -27.93 -4.46
CA ARG A 319 8.83 -28.62 -5.71
C ARG A 319 10.02 -29.60 -5.59
N THR A 320 10.59 -29.81 -4.40
CA THR A 320 11.59 -30.87 -4.18
C THR A 320 11.53 -31.46 -2.77
N PRO A 321 11.44 -32.79 -2.60
CA PRO A 321 11.40 -33.39 -1.28
C PRO A 321 12.82 -33.51 -0.73
N LYS A 322 13.17 -32.78 0.33
CA LYS A 322 14.24 -33.20 1.23
C LYS A 322 13.83 -33.06 2.70
N THR A 323 14.04 -34.17 3.37
CA THR A 323 13.84 -34.44 4.79
C THR A 323 14.78 -33.64 5.68
N LYS A 324 14.27 -33.40 6.89
CA LYS A 324 14.95 -33.22 8.18
C LYS A 324 15.14 -31.77 8.65
N LEU A 325 14.49 -31.54 9.79
CA LEU A 325 14.64 -30.48 10.78
C LEU A 325 16.12 -30.08 10.96
N ALA A 326 16.50 -28.92 10.46
CA ALA A 326 17.74 -28.23 10.79
C ALA A 326 17.55 -26.73 10.51
N MET A 327 18.14 -25.91 11.37
CA MET A 327 18.13 -24.45 11.31
C MET A 327 18.46 -23.94 9.91
N LEU A 328 17.56 -23.13 9.34
CA LEU A 328 17.80 -22.45 8.07
C LEU A 328 18.61 -21.19 8.36
N SER A 329 19.94 -21.30 8.26
CA SER A 329 20.75 -20.17 7.80
C SER A 329 20.30 -19.85 6.37
N GLU A 330 19.96 -18.59 6.13
CA GLU A 330 19.62 -18.06 4.80
C GLU A 330 20.88 -17.93 3.94
N GLU A 331 21.51 -19.04 3.57
CA GLU A 331 22.68 -19.03 2.67
C GLU A 331 22.35 -19.29 1.19
N ASP A 332 21.07 -19.27 0.78
CA ASP A 332 20.69 -19.48 -0.63
C ASP A 332 20.21 -18.21 -1.38
N ASP A 333 20.36 -17.01 -0.82
CA ASP A 333 20.02 -15.74 -1.50
C ASP A 333 21.21 -15.07 -2.22
N VAL A 334 22.20 -15.85 -2.68
CA VAL A 334 23.25 -15.34 -3.60
C VAL A 334 22.76 -15.40 -5.06
N ALA A 335 21.64 -14.75 -5.35
CA ALA A 335 21.35 -14.34 -6.72
C ALA A 335 22.22 -13.10 -6.98
N GLY A 336 23.32 -13.29 -7.74
CA GLY A 336 24.32 -12.25 -8.01
C GLY A 336 23.70 -10.88 -8.26
N GLU A 337 24.18 -9.87 -7.55
CA GLU A 337 23.69 -8.49 -7.68
C GLU A 337 23.71 -8.08 -9.15
N ILE A 338 22.52 -7.77 -9.69
CA ILE A 338 22.41 -7.29 -11.06
C ILE A 338 22.98 -5.87 -11.08
N GLU A 339 23.95 -5.64 -11.95
CA GLU A 339 24.60 -4.34 -12.09
C GLU A 339 23.59 -3.29 -12.55
N LEU A 340 23.37 -2.25 -11.73
CA LEU A 340 22.40 -1.19 -12.01
C LEU A 340 23.00 -0.07 -12.84
N ASP A 341 22.17 0.56 -13.68
CA ASP A 341 22.49 1.81 -14.36
C ASP A 341 22.21 2.99 -13.43
N THR A 342 23.26 3.56 -12.85
CA THR A 342 23.19 4.73 -11.96
C THR A 342 23.33 6.06 -12.73
N SER A 343 23.49 6.01 -14.06
CA SER A 343 23.61 7.21 -14.86
C SER A 343 22.26 7.96 -15.00
N PRO A 344 22.28 9.30 -15.10
CA PRO A 344 21.06 10.06 -15.38
C PRO A 344 20.41 9.60 -16.70
N PRO A 345 19.07 9.49 -16.77
CA PRO A 345 18.41 8.93 -17.94
C PRO A 345 18.44 9.87 -19.15
N GLU A 346 18.95 9.39 -20.28
CA GLU A 346 19.07 10.14 -21.54
C GLU A 346 17.93 9.82 -22.52
N TRP A 347 16.70 10.16 -22.12
CA TRP A 347 15.47 9.79 -22.84
C TRP A 347 15.47 10.11 -24.35
N ASN A 348 16.13 11.19 -24.77
CA ASN A 348 16.09 11.69 -26.15
C ASN A 348 17.36 11.36 -26.95
N SER A 349 18.35 10.68 -26.36
CA SER A 349 19.59 10.31 -27.04
C SER A 349 19.35 9.11 -27.97
N PRO A 350 19.66 9.23 -29.29
CA PRO A 350 19.51 8.11 -30.22
C PRO A 350 20.32 6.89 -29.78
N GLY A 351 19.70 5.71 -29.78
CA GLY A 351 20.35 4.46 -29.41
C GLY A 351 20.57 4.22 -27.91
N TRP A 352 20.17 5.16 -27.03
CA TRP A 352 20.26 4.96 -25.58
C TRP A 352 19.30 3.87 -25.08
N LEU A 353 18.07 3.85 -25.60
CA LEU A 353 17.17 2.69 -25.51
C LEU A 353 17.59 1.67 -26.58
N ASP A 354 18.44 0.73 -26.16
CA ASP A 354 19.24 -0.17 -27.01
C ASP A 354 18.55 -1.51 -27.32
N GLU A 355 17.45 -1.82 -26.64
CA GLU A 355 16.67 -3.05 -26.82
C GLU A 355 15.30 -2.75 -27.45
N LYS A 356 14.93 -3.48 -28.51
CA LYS A 356 13.61 -3.37 -29.16
C LYS A 356 12.81 -4.64 -28.91
N LEU A 357 11.63 -4.49 -28.31
CA LEU A 357 10.71 -5.57 -27.99
C LEU A 357 9.40 -5.41 -28.78
N ILE A 358 8.95 -6.48 -29.43
CA ILE A 358 7.62 -6.56 -30.04
C ILE A 358 6.80 -7.54 -29.21
N VAL A 359 5.85 -6.99 -28.46
CA VAL A 359 5.16 -7.72 -27.40
C VAL A 359 3.65 -7.70 -27.58
N GLU A 360 3.03 -8.79 -27.15
CA GLU A 360 1.58 -8.96 -27.10
C GLU A 360 1.18 -9.30 -25.66
N GLY A 361 0.06 -8.74 -25.22
CA GLY A 361 -0.32 -8.74 -23.83
C GLY A 361 -1.74 -8.21 -23.58
N PHE A 362 -1.97 -7.73 -22.38
CA PHE A 362 -3.28 -7.26 -21.91
C PHE A 362 -3.15 -5.93 -21.18
N SER A 363 -4.03 -4.99 -21.54
CA SER A 363 -4.22 -3.72 -20.83
C SER A 363 -5.62 -3.66 -20.21
N PRO A 364 -5.77 -3.04 -19.03
CA PRO A 364 -7.07 -2.87 -18.39
C PRO A 364 -7.91 -1.80 -19.11
N ASN A 365 -9.24 -1.97 -19.13
CA ASN A 365 -10.15 -0.92 -19.58
C ASN A 365 -10.60 -0.08 -18.37
N ILE A 366 -10.11 1.16 -18.28
CA ILE A 366 -10.29 2.04 -17.10
C ILE A 366 -11.05 3.33 -17.46
N VAL A 367 -11.65 3.43 -18.65
CA VAL A 367 -12.08 4.72 -19.21
C VAL A 367 -13.45 5.17 -18.69
N VAL A 368 -14.41 4.26 -18.50
CA VAL A 368 -15.76 4.62 -18.04
C VAL A 368 -15.88 4.48 -16.53
N HIS A 369 -16.32 5.56 -15.89
CA HIS A 369 -16.70 5.58 -14.48
C HIS A 369 -18.07 6.26 -14.32
N GLY A 370 -19.10 5.44 -14.11
CA GLY A 370 -20.45 5.86 -13.74
C GLY A 370 -20.74 5.54 -12.27
N ALA A 371 -21.96 5.86 -11.82
CA ALA A 371 -22.38 5.67 -10.43
C ALA A 371 -22.35 4.20 -9.96
N GLY A 372 -22.47 3.22 -10.87
CA GLY A 372 -22.43 1.79 -10.56
C GLY A 372 -21.10 1.08 -10.89
N THR A 373 -20.14 1.75 -11.53
CA THR A 373 -18.93 1.09 -12.05
C THR A 373 -18.09 0.44 -10.95
N LEU A 374 -17.94 1.09 -9.80
CA LEU A 374 -17.20 0.48 -8.69
C LEU A 374 -17.94 -0.73 -8.12
N ASP A 375 -19.25 -0.64 -7.95
CA ASP A 375 -20.08 -1.73 -7.42
C ASP A 375 -20.03 -2.97 -8.31
N ASP A 376 -20.07 -2.78 -9.63
CA ASP A 376 -19.94 -3.86 -10.61
C ASP A 376 -18.55 -4.51 -10.56
N LYS A 377 -17.48 -3.71 -10.49
CA LYS A 377 -16.11 -4.24 -10.34
C LYS A 377 -15.89 -4.94 -8.99
N MET A 378 -16.59 -4.51 -7.94
CA MET A 378 -16.60 -5.18 -6.64
C MET A 378 -17.44 -6.45 -6.63
N ALA A 379 -18.32 -6.70 -7.60
CA ALA A 379 -19.12 -7.91 -7.66
C ALA A 379 -18.33 -9.14 -8.15
N ASP A 380 -17.53 -8.99 -9.21
CA ASP A 380 -16.78 -10.09 -9.83
C ASP A 380 -15.48 -9.58 -10.49
N ASP A 381 -14.39 -10.36 -10.42
CA ASP A 381 -13.10 -10.00 -11.04
C ASP A 381 -13.20 -9.88 -12.58
N ASN A 382 -14.11 -10.58 -13.22
CA ASN A 382 -14.34 -10.53 -14.67
C ASN A 382 -15.03 -9.22 -15.11
N ASN A 383 -15.66 -8.50 -14.18
CA ASN A 383 -16.20 -7.16 -14.44
C ASN A 383 -15.07 -6.11 -14.57
N ILE A 384 -13.85 -6.47 -14.18
CA ILE A 384 -12.64 -5.70 -14.49
C ILE A 384 -12.15 -6.14 -15.88
N THR A 385 -12.74 -5.50 -16.90
CA THR A 385 -12.50 -5.84 -18.31
C THR A 385 -11.12 -5.39 -18.78
N MET A 386 -10.64 -6.04 -19.84
CA MET A 386 -9.32 -5.79 -20.43
C MET A 386 -9.37 -5.99 -21.94
N SER A 387 -8.39 -5.45 -22.64
CA SER A 387 -8.20 -5.63 -24.07
C SER A 387 -6.82 -6.19 -24.36
N VAL A 388 -6.71 -7.01 -25.41
CA VAL A 388 -5.42 -7.41 -25.95
C VAL A 388 -4.67 -6.19 -26.46
N SER A 389 -3.36 -6.13 -26.19
CA SER A 389 -2.51 -5.01 -26.57
C SER A 389 -1.24 -5.49 -27.23
N GLU A 390 -0.93 -4.91 -28.37
CA GLU A 390 0.27 -5.17 -29.14
C GLU A 390 1.08 -3.89 -29.26
N LEU A 391 2.30 -3.91 -28.70
CA LEU A 391 3.18 -2.75 -28.65
C LEU A 391 4.58 -3.07 -29.16
N THR A 392 5.23 -2.03 -29.70
CA THR A 392 6.67 -2.01 -29.87
C THR A 392 7.28 -1.14 -28.77
N ILE A 393 8.09 -1.75 -27.91
CA ILE A 393 8.72 -1.09 -26.76
C ILE A 393 10.23 -0.97 -27.02
N MET A 394 10.75 0.24 -26.89
CA MET A 394 12.17 0.52 -26.85
C MET A 394 12.59 0.58 -25.38
N LYS A 395 13.49 -0.30 -24.94
CA LYS A 395 13.90 -0.50 -23.55
C LYS A 395 15.41 -0.32 -23.40
N ARG A 396 15.85 0.13 -22.22
CA ARG A 396 17.25 0.09 -21.78
C ARG A 396 17.61 -1.31 -21.29
N SER A 397 18.65 -1.92 -21.85
CA SER A 397 19.11 -3.26 -21.50
C SER A 397 19.51 -3.37 -20.02
N LYS A 398 20.27 -2.38 -19.52
CA LYS A 398 20.69 -2.30 -18.11
C LYS A 398 19.56 -1.72 -17.24
N PRO A 399 19.10 -2.42 -16.19
CA PRO A 399 18.06 -1.92 -15.29
C PRO A 399 18.61 -0.81 -14.40
N PHE A 400 17.77 0.15 -14.03
CA PHE A 400 18.14 1.27 -13.14
C PHE A 400 17.76 1.00 -11.67
N ALA A 401 16.82 0.09 -11.43
CA ALA A 401 16.38 -0.28 -10.10
C ALA A 401 16.05 -1.77 -10.01
N GLN A 402 16.13 -2.30 -8.79
CA GLN A 402 15.75 -3.68 -8.50
C GLN A 402 14.94 -3.77 -7.20
N GLY A 403 13.92 -4.63 -7.20
CA GLY A 403 13.20 -5.05 -6.00
C GLY A 403 13.58 -6.49 -5.60
N ALA A 404 12.78 -7.09 -4.72
CA ALA A 404 12.99 -8.47 -4.27
C ALA A 404 12.90 -9.47 -5.45
N LEU A 405 11.87 -9.35 -6.29
CA LEU A 405 11.57 -10.33 -7.36
C LEU A 405 11.74 -9.80 -8.78
N ARG A 406 11.75 -8.46 -8.95
CA ARG A 406 11.72 -7.80 -10.26
C ARG A 406 12.84 -6.79 -10.40
N VAL A 407 13.26 -6.53 -11.63
CA VAL A 407 14.11 -5.40 -12.03
C VAL A 407 13.31 -4.42 -12.87
N ALA A 408 13.71 -3.15 -12.86
CA ALA A 408 13.07 -2.06 -13.58
C ALA A 408 14.05 -1.41 -14.56
N SER A 409 13.62 -1.29 -15.82
CA SER A 409 14.38 -0.66 -16.91
C SER A 409 13.61 0.50 -17.51
N TYR A 410 14.32 1.55 -17.94
CA TYR A 410 13.73 2.66 -18.67
C TYR A 410 13.18 2.22 -20.02
N ALA A 411 12.03 2.77 -20.43
CA ALA A 411 11.42 2.42 -21.70
C ALA A 411 10.58 3.55 -22.32
N ARG A 412 10.38 3.47 -23.64
CA ARG A 412 9.42 4.24 -24.43
C ARG A 412 8.67 3.34 -25.39
N THR A 413 7.46 3.73 -25.79
CA THR A 413 6.75 3.09 -26.90
C THR A 413 7.13 3.75 -28.22
N ALA A 414 6.83 3.10 -29.35
CA ALA A 414 7.28 3.54 -30.67
C ALA A 414 6.64 4.86 -31.14
N SER A 415 5.42 5.16 -30.69
CA SER A 415 4.62 6.30 -31.15
C SER A 415 4.36 7.36 -30.08
N SER A 416 4.99 7.26 -28.91
CA SER A 416 4.82 8.22 -27.81
C SER A 416 6.15 8.75 -27.28
N ASP A 417 6.16 10.05 -26.97
CA ASP A 417 7.27 10.71 -26.25
C ASP A 417 7.22 10.44 -24.73
N SER A 418 6.16 9.76 -24.25
CA SER A 418 5.92 9.44 -22.84
C SER A 418 6.97 8.48 -22.28
N ARG A 419 7.31 8.64 -21.00
CA ARG A 419 8.33 7.87 -20.31
C ARG A 419 7.68 6.70 -19.57
N PHE A 420 8.25 5.50 -19.72
CA PHE A 420 7.75 4.29 -19.10
C PHE A 420 8.86 3.52 -18.40
N VAL A 421 8.44 2.55 -17.60
CA VAL A 421 9.28 1.55 -16.94
C VAL A 421 8.79 0.17 -17.38
N VAL A 422 9.73 -0.67 -17.79
CA VAL A 422 9.49 -2.12 -17.95
C VAL A 422 9.98 -2.82 -16.70
N LYS A 423 9.11 -3.61 -16.07
CA LYS A 423 9.48 -4.52 -14.98
C LYS A 423 9.54 -5.96 -15.48
N SER A 424 10.63 -6.66 -15.18
CA SER A 424 10.83 -8.08 -15.51
C SER A 424 11.28 -8.87 -14.29
N PHE A 425 10.98 -10.16 -14.22
CA PHE A 425 11.38 -11.02 -13.10
C PHE A 425 12.87 -11.38 -13.15
N LYS A 426 13.50 -11.54 -11.97
CA LYS A 426 14.92 -11.90 -11.86
C LYS A 426 15.21 -13.35 -12.29
N ARG A 427 14.46 -14.34 -11.78
CA ARG A 427 14.46 -15.77 -12.17
C ARG A 427 13.12 -16.42 -11.79
N GLY A 428 12.62 -17.38 -12.57
CA GLY A 428 11.46 -18.23 -12.20
C GLY A 428 10.19 -17.43 -11.83
N GLY A 429 9.75 -16.54 -12.70
CA GLY A 429 8.72 -15.54 -12.40
C GLY A 429 7.27 -16.04 -12.39
N LYS A 430 6.37 -15.12 -12.04
CA LYS A 430 4.91 -15.30 -12.16
C LYS A 430 4.53 -15.57 -13.62
N ARG A 431 3.63 -16.55 -13.85
CA ARG A 431 2.97 -16.74 -15.15
C ARG A 431 2.12 -15.51 -15.49
N LEU A 432 1.85 -15.29 -16.78
CA LEU A 432 1.08 -14.13 -17.26
C LEU A 432 -0.25 -13.96 -16.54
N ALA A 433 -0.94 -15.07 -16.22
CA ALA A 433 -2.19 -15.06 -15.44
C ALA A 433 -2.08 -14.36 -14.07
N HIS A 434 -0.96 -14.53 -13.35
CA HIS A 434 -0.77 -13.87 -12.05
C HIS A 434 -0.50 -12.37 -12.24
N LEU A 435 0.27 -12.00 -13.26
CA LEU A 435 0.59 -10.60 -13.55
C LEU A 435 -0.66 -9.83 -14.01
N VAL A 436 -1.52 -10.47 -14.80
CA VAL A 436 -2.83 -9.94 -15.21
C VAL A 436 -3.78 -9.79 -14.02
N GLU A 437 -3.70 -10.69 -13.04
CA GLU A 437 -4.49 -10.54 -11.82
C GLU A 437 -3.99 -9.40 -10.93
N ASP A 438 -2.68 -9.21 -10.80
CA ASP A 438 -2.08 -8.02 -10.16
C ASP A 438 -2.54 -6.73 -10.87
N MET A 439 -2.59 -6.73 -12.22
CA MET A 439 -3.12 -5.62 -13.03
C MET A 439 -4.60 -5.34 -12.76
N ARG A 440 -5.44 -6.39 -12.64
CA ARG A 440 -6.85 -6.24 -12.26
C ARG A 440 -7.00 -5.64 -10.85
N CYS A 441 -6.19 -6.07 -9.89
CA CYS A 441 -6.17 -5.48 -8.54
C CYS A 441 -5.92 -3.97 -8.62
N GLN A 442 -4.88 -3.55 -9.34
CA GLN A 442 -4.53 -2.14 -9.49
C GLN A 442 -5.64 -1.34 -10.19
N ALA A 443 -6.32 -1.94 -11.18
CA ALA A 443 -7.48 -1.32 -11.83
C ALA A 443 -8.69 -1.14 -10.88
N LEU A 444 -8.93 -2.07 -9.95
CA LEU A 444 -9.93 -1.91 -8.90
C LEU A 444 -9.53 -0.83 -7.88
N CYS A 445 -8.27 -0.79 -7.45
CA CYS A 445 -7.74 0.27 -6.59
C CYS A 445 -7.97 1.66 -7.22
N LYS A 446 -7.77 1.76 -8.54
CA LYS A 446 -8.00 2.98 -9.29
C LYS A 446 -9.49 3.37 -9.36
N ALA A 447 -10.40 2.40 -9.44
CA ALA A 447 -11.83 2.66 -9.35
C ALA A 447 -12.22 3.23 -7.96
N PHE A 448 -11.65 2.67 -6.88
CA PHE A 448 -11.80 3.28 -5.54
C PHE A 448 -11.24 4.70 -5.49
N ALA A 449 -10.08 4.95 -6.10
CA ALA A 449 -9.46 6.28 -6.12
C ALA A 449 -10.33 7.31 -6.87
N LEU A 450 -10.97 6.92 -7.98
CA LEU A 450 -11.89 7.78 -8.72
C LEU A 450 -13.04 8.29 -7.85
N GLU A 451 -13.66 7.38 -7.08
CA GLU A 451 -14.74 7.73 -6.17
C GLU A 451 -14.24 8.53 -4.96
N PHE A 452 -13.16 8.10 -4.33
CA PHE A 452 -12.56 8.80 -3.20
C PHE A 452 -12.21 10.26 -3.55
N ASN A 453 -11.56 10.49 -4.69
CA ASN A 453 -11.21 11.83 -5.15
C ASN A 453 -12.43 12.70 -5.44
N ALA A 454 -13.54 12.10 -5.87
CA ALA A 454 -14.79 12.83 -6.09
C ALA A 454 -15.45 13.27 -4.77
N LEU A 455 -15.17 12.57 -3.66
CA LEU A 455 -15.75 12.82 -2.34
C LEU A 455 -14.86 13.66 -1.42
N SER A 456 -13.55 13.44 -1.41
CA SER A 456 -12.62 14.01 -0.43
C SER A 456 -12.34 15.51 -0.66
N ASN A 457 -12.52 16.02 -1.88
CA ASN A 457 -12.17 17.39 -2.28
C ASN A 457 -10.71 17.80 -2.01
N GLU A 458 -9.81 16.84 -1.76
CA GLU A 458 -8.39 17.11 -1.52
C GLU A 458 -7.73 17.72 -2.77
N GLU A 459 -6.81 18.67 -2.56
CA GLU A 459 -6.05 19.30 -3.64
C GLU A 459 -5.17 18.30 -4.39
N LYS A 460 -4.54 17.38 -3.64
CA LYS A 460 -3.74 16.27 -4.17
C LYS A 460 -4.61 15.01 -4.27
N SER A 461 -5.16 14.77 -5.46
CA SER A 461 -5.93 13.57 -5.77
C SER A 461 -5.03 12.33 -5.88
N ILE A 462 -5.42 11.22 -5.23
CA ILE A 462 -4.72 9.93 -5.34
C ILE A 462 -4.88 9.40 -6.76
N ASP A 463 -3.82 8.87 -7.35
CA ASP A 463 -3.89 8.16 -8.61
C ASP A 463 -3.06 6.87 -8.56
N PHE A 464 -3.59 5.78 -9.12
CA PHE A 464 -2.83 4.55 -9.34
C PHE A 464 -2.42 4.48 -10.81
N ILE A 465 -1.13 4.28 -11.07
CA ILE A 465 -0.65 4.23 -12.46
C ILE A 465 -1.29 3.06 -13.23
N ALA A 466 -1.41 3.17 -14.55
CA ALA A 466 -1.90 2.05 -15.35
C ALA A 466 -0.77 1.05 -15.62
N THR A 467 -1.04 -0.24 -15.42
CA THR A 467 -0.10 -1.31 -15.71
C THR A 467 -0.62 -2.12 -16.90
N THR A 468 0.27 -2.45 -17.84
CA THR A 468 -0.02 -3.37 -18.96
C THR A 468 0.92 -4.56 -18.89
N CYS A 469 0.38 -5.76 -19.08
CA CYS A 469 1.12 -7.02 -18.90
C CYS A 469 1.37 -7.69 -20.25
N PHE A 470 2.59 -8.17 -20.49
CA PHE A 470 2.99 -8.78 -21.75
C PHE A 470 3.64 -10.14 -21.56
N LYS A 471 3.47 -11.01 -22.57
CA LYS A 471 4.28 -12.22 -22.71
C LYS A 471 5.57 -11.85 -23.45
N GLY A 472 6.73 -12.15 -22.84
CA GLY A 472 8.02 -12.02 -23.50
C GLY A 472 8.19 -13.09 -24.58
N LYS A 473 8.81 -12.71 -25.70
CA LYS A 473 9.25 -13.64 -26.74
C LYS A 473 10.77 -13.83 -26.60
N SER A 474 11.24 -15.08 -26.53
CA SER A 474 12.64 -15.41 -26.82
C SER A 474 12.71 -16.00 -28.22
N ASP A 475 13.67 -15.55 -29.04
CA ASP A 475 13.90 -16.06 -30.41
C ASP A 475 14.43 -17.51 -30.45
N LEU A 476 14.57 -18.17 -29.29
CA LEU A 476 14.98 -19.56 -29.16
C LEU A 476 13.83 -20.34 -28.53
N ASP A 477 13.09 -20.99 -29.40
CA ASP A 477 11.97 -21.89 -29.11
C ASP A 477 12.56 -23.24 -28.65
N THR A 478 12.84 -23.37 -27.35
CA THR A 478 12.94 -24.64 -26.59
C THR A 478 13.27 -24.31 -25.12
N ASP A 479 12.33 -24.56 -24.20
CA ASP A 479 12.49 -24.54 -22.73
C ASP A 479 12.68 -23.19 -21.98
N ALA A 480 12.31 -22.04 -22.56
CA ALA A 480 12.31 -20.77 -21.82
C ALA A 480 11.07 -20.62 -20.92
N ALA A 481 11.24 -20.78 -19.61
CA ALA A 481 10.21 -20.48 -18.61
C ALA A 481 9.57 -19.08 -18.84
N ASP A 482 8.24 -19.01 -18.86
CA ASP A 482 7.35 -17.84 -19.00
C ASP A 482 7.97 -16.47 -18.60
N ASN A 483 8.73 -15.85 -19.50
CA ASN A 483 9.28 -14.51 -19.28
C ASN A 483 8.16 -13.48 -19.46
N CYS A 484 7.44 -13.17 -18.38
CA CYS A 484 6.41 -12.13 -18.37
C CYS A 484 7.02 -10.78 -17.99
N LEU A 485 6.51 -9.70 -18.59
CA LEU A 485 6.94 -8.33 -18.29
C LEU A 485 5.73 -7.41 -18.12
N SER A 486 5.89 -6.34 -17.34
CA SER A 486 4.87 -5.29 -17.21
C SER A 486 5.43 -3.94 -17.64
N LEU A 487 4.59 -3.13 -18.28
CA LEU A 487 4.86 -1.75 -18.66
C LEU A 487 4.00 -0.82 -17.81
N GLU A 488 4.61 0.21 -17.23
CA GLU A 488 3.92 1.22 -16.43
C GLU A 488 4.54 2.61 -16.65
N PRO A 489 3.79 3.72 -16.45
CA PRO A 489 4.32 5.07 -16.50
C PRO A 489 5.52 5.29 -15.58
N TYR A 490 6.55 5.98 -16.08
CA TYR A 490 7.67 6.41 -15.24
C TYR A 490 7.23 7.56 -14.33
N ILE A 491 7.37 7.36 -13.02
CA ILE A 491 7.09 8.36 -11.99
C ILE A 491 8.39 8.95 -11.45
N GLN A 492 8.62 10.24 -11.70
CA GLN A 492 9.85 10.92 -11.29
C GLN A 492 9.72 11.52 -9.89
N GLY A 493 10.62 11.16 -8.99
CA GLY A 493 10.75 11.77 -7.67
C GLY A 493 11.12 10.75 -6.60
N THR A 494 11.02 11.16 -5.33
CA THR A 494 11.34 10.31 -4.19
C THR A 494 10.24 9.30 -3.95
N TYR A 495 10.58 8.02 -4.01
CA TYR A 495 9.68 6.93 -3.70
C TYR A 495 9.37 6.89 -2.20
N VAL A 496 8.10 6.77 -1.83
CA VAL A 496 7.62 6.74 -0.46
C VAL A 496 6.61 5.61 -0.32
N LYS A 497 6.76 4.82 0.74
CA LYS A 497 5.76 3.86 1.22
C LYS A 497 5.01 4.49 2.39
N TYR A 498 3.69 4.59 2.29
CA TYR A 498 2.81 5.25 3.26
C TYR A 498 2.22 4.26 4.26
N ASN A 499 1.83 3.09 3.80
CA ASN A 499 1.50 1.94 4.63
C ASN A 499 1.91 0.64 3.92
N ASN A 500 1.89 -0.50 4.63
CA ASN A 500 2.11 -1.81 4.03
C ASN A 500 0.84 -2.68 4.10
N ASN A 501 0.94 -3.92 3.65
CA ASN A 501 -0.16 -4.90 3.71
C ASN A 501 -0.29 -5.63 5.07
N CYS A 502 0.55 -5.32 6.05
CA CYS A 502 0.66 -5.98 7.36
C CYS A 502 0.59 -4.99 8.54
N GLY A 503 -0.08 -3.84 8.38
CA GLY A 503 -0.37 -2.90 9.47
C GLY A 503 0.69 -1.83 9.74
N TRP A 504 1.86 -1.84 9.07
CA TRP A 504 2.83 -0.76 9.22
C TRP A 504 2.34 0.55 8.59
N VAL A 505 2.57 1.67 9.28
CA VAL A 505 2.26 3.03 8.86
C VAL A 505 3.54 3.88 8.92
N ASN A 506 3.73 4.78 7.96
CA ASN A 506 4.88 5.68 7.94
C ASN A 506 4.68 6.84 8.93
N GLU A 507 5.00 6.61 10.22
CA GLU A 507 4.82 7.59 11.29
C GLU A 507 5.75 8.80 11.18
N ALA A 508 6.95 8.62 10.62
CA ALA A 508 7.89 9.70 10.32
C ALA A 508 7.31 10.76 9.37
N LYS A 509 6.24 10.41 8.64
CA LYS A 509 5.47 11.31 7.78
C LYS A 509 4.05 11.53 8.26
N SER A 510 3.75 11.36 9.55
CA SER A 510 2.40 11.55 10.11
C SER A 510 1.83 12.97 9.88
N ALA A 511 2.70 13.99 9.90
CA ALA A 511 2.36 15.37 9.58
C ALA A 511 2.22 15.66 8.07
N ASP A 512 2.72 14.77 7.20
CA ASP A 512 2.56 14.94 5.76
C ASP A 512 1.09 14.75 5.36
N ARG A 513 0.51 15.77 4.72
CA ARG A 513 -0.90 15.75 4.32
C ARG A 513 -1.21 14.53 3.44
N PHE A 514 -0.32 14.16 2.53
CA PHE A 514 -0.60 13.05 1.64
C PHE A 514 -0.57 11.70 2.36
N ASN A 515 0.28 11.52 3.37
CA ASN A 515 0.21 10.34 4.25
C ASN A 515 -1.16 10.22 4.93
N GLN A 516 -1.74 11.33 5.41
CA GLN A 516 -3.10 11.35 5.98
C GLN A 516 -4.15 10.95 4.93
N VAL A 517 -4.03 11.48 3.70
CA VAL A 517 -4.90 11.10 2.57
C VAL A 517 -4.78 9.60 2.27
N ALA A 518 -3.57 9.03 2.31
CA ALA A 518 -3.34 7.60 2.09
C ALA A 518 -4.00 6.72 3.16
N GLN A 519 -3.88 7.05 4.45
CA GLN A 519 -4.54 6.28 5.51
C GLN A 519 -6.07 6.40 5.43
N ALA A 520 -6.59 7.59 5.14
CA ALA A 520 -8.02 7.80 4.96
C ALA A 520 -8.56 7.07 3.73
N PHE A 521 -7.79 6.96 2.65
CA PHE A 521 -8.15 6.19 1.47
C PHE A 521 -8.27 4.70 1.76
N SER A 522 -7.28 4.10 2.44
CA SER A 522 -7.38 2.71 2.89
C SER A 522 -8.64 2.48 3.72
N HIS A 523 -8.90 3.33 4.73
CA HIS A 523 -10.11 3.24 5.54
C HIS A 523 -11.40 3.39 4.73
N PHE A 524 -11.44 4.36 3.81
CA PHE A 524 -12.58 4.57 2.91
C PHE A 524 -12.90 3.32 2.08
N THR A 525 -11.88 2.61 1.56
CA THR A 525 -12.13 1.41 0.74
C THR A 525 -12.86 0.31 1.52
N PHE A 526 -12.57 0.16 2.82
CA PHE A 526 -13.25 -0.78 3.70
C PHE A 526 -14.69 -0.36 3.97
N GLU A 527 -14.93 0.90 4.30
CA GLU A 527 -16.28 1.44 4.51
C GLU A 527 -17.13 1.35 3.23
N ARG A 528 -16.60 1.83 2.09
CA ARG A 528 -17.29 1.90 0.80
C ARG A 528 -17.65 0.51 0.24
N SER A 529 -16.84 -0.49 0.54
CA SER A 529 -17.08 -1.88 0.14
C SER A 529 -17.96 -2.67 1.10
N GLN A 530 -18.40 -2.06 2.21
CA GLN A 530 -19.13 -2.71 3.30
C GLN A 530 -18.32 -3.87 3.92
N GLY A 531 -17.02 -3.63 4.16
CA GLY A 531 -16.11 -4.58 4.78
C GLY A 531 -15.70 -5.75 3.90
N ARG A 532 -15.93 -5.67 2.58
CA ARG A 532 -15.54 -6.72 1.62
C ARG A 532 -14.10 -6.58 1.14
N PHE A 533 -13.61 -5.36 0.98
CA PHE A 533 -12.28 -5.03 0.44
C PHE A 533 -11.55 -4.03 1.30
N LEU A 534 -10.23 -4.12 1.37
CA LEU A 534 -9.35 -3.09 1.95
C LEU A 534 -8.14 -2.92 1.04
N VAL A 535 -7.94 -1.71 0.51
CA VAL A 535 -6.74 -1.36 -0.26
C VAL A 535 -5.64 -0.88 0.68
N CYS A 536 -4.45 -1.45 0.55
CA CYS A 536 -3.27 -1.14 1.36
C CYS A 536 -2.00 -1.26 0.51
N ASP A 537 -0.82 -1.27 1.16
CA ASP A 537 0.48 -1.21 0.49
C ASP A 537 0.62 0.03 -0.40
N LEU A 538 0.15 1.18 0.10
CA LEU A 538 0.13 2.43 -0.63
C LEU A 538 1.55 2.99 -0.73
N GLN A 539 2.09 2.99 -1.95
CA GLN A 539 3.47 3.38 -2.23
C GLN A 539 3.61 4.00 -3.62
N GLY A 540 4.56 4.92 -3.78
CA GLY A 540 4.81 5.60 -5.05
C GLY A 540 5.51 6.94 -4.89
N VAL A 541 5.24 7.88 -5.80
CA VAL A 541 5.86 9.22 -5.80
C VAL A 541 4.78 10.29 -5.74
N GLY A 542 4.75 11.01 -4.63
CA GLY A 542 3.71 12.01 -4.36
C GLY A 542 2.33 11.36 -4.42
N CYS A 543 1.44 11.87 -5.27
CA CYS A 543 0.10 11.33 -5.42
C CYS A 543 -0.06 10.20 -6.46
N ASN A 544 1.02 9.80 -7.13
CA ASN A 544 1.00 8.69 -8.10
C ASN A 544 1.53 7.42 -7.43
N LEU A 545 0.64 6.47 -7.21
CA LEU A 545 0.88 5.21 -6.52
C LEU A 545 1.00 4.04 -7.51
N THR A 546 1.71 2.99 -7.09
CA THR A 546 1.92 1.77 -7.87
C THR A 546 1.99 0.55 -6.96
N ASP A 547 1.79 -0.64 -7.53
CA ASP A 547 1.86 -1.94 -6.86
C ASP A 547 1.05 -2.01 -5.53
N PRO A 548 -0.25 -1.62 -5.49
CA PRO A 548 -1.07 -1.74 -4.29
C PRO A 548 -1.46 -3.19 -3.97
N ALA A 549 -1.86 -3.45 -2.73
CA ALA A 549 -2.43 -4.72 -2.29
C ALA A 549 -3.92 -4.57 -1.94
N ILE A 550 -4.71 -5.63 -2.18
CA ILE A 550 -6.12 -5.72 -1.77
C ILE A 550 -6.28 -6.92 -0.84
N HIS A 551 -6.82 -6.67 0.35
CA HIS A 551 -7.35 -7.71 1.23
C HIS A 551 -8.85 -7.90 0.95
N THR A 552 -9.33 -9.14 0.93
CA THR A 552 -10.74 -9.47 0.65
C THR A 552 -11.25 -10.61 1.54
N ARG A 553 -12.52 -10.57 1.94
CA ARG A 553 -13.18 -11.70 2.66
C ARG A 553 -13.41 -12.91 1.77
N ASP A 554 -13.63 -12.66 0.49
CA ASP A 554 -13.86 -13.71 -0.49
C ASP A 554 -12.52 -14.29 -0.93
N SER A 555 -12.29 -15.56 -0.58
CA SER A 555 -11.05 -16.29 -0.88
C SER A 555 -10.85 -16.59 -2.36
N GLU A 556 -11.89 -16.49 -3.19
CA GLU A 556 -11.79 -16.69 -4.64
C GLU A 556 -11.44 -15.41 -5.40
N ARG A 557 -11.61 -14.24 -4.77
CA ARG A 557 -11.24 -12.93 -5.33
C ARG A 557 -9.74 -12.72 -5.26
N PHE A 558 -9.13 -12.36 -6.39
CA PHE A 558 -7.68 -12.11 -6.49
C PHE A 558 -6.81 -13.23 -5.90
N LYS A 559 -7.23 -14.48 -6.12
CA LYS A 559 -6.67 -15.70 -5.55
C LYS A 559 -5.26 -16.07 -6.04
N LEU A 560 -4.68 -15.41 -7.03
CA LEU A 560 -3.29 -15.57 -7.48
C LEU A 560 -2.35 -14.49 -6.91
N THR A 561 -2.88 -13.50 -6.20
CA THR A 561 -2.07 -12.45 -5.58
C THR A 561 -1.49 -12.89 -4.23
N ASP A 562 -0.20 -12.66 -4.03
CA ASP A 562 0.53 -13.06 -2.81
C ASP A 562 0.40 -12.06 -1.65
N SER A 563 -0.05 -10.85 -1.95
CA SER A 563 -0.18 -9.77 -0.98
C SER A 563 -1.53 -9.77 -0.24
N ASN A 564 -2.51 -10.56 -0.70
CA ASN A 564 -3.83 -10.69 -0.09
C ASN A 564 -3.77 -11.60 1.16
N LEU A 565 -3.96 -11.01 2.34
CA LEU A 565 -3.96 -11.70 3.62
C LEU A 565 -5.37 -12.06 4.12
N GLY A 566 -6.40 -11.77 3.32
CA GLY A 566 -7.80 -11.99 3.68
C GLY A 566 -8.23 -11.15 4.88
N GLU A 567 -9.08 -11.71 5.74
CA GLU A 567 -9.59 -11.00 6.93
C GLU A 567 -8.49 -10.59 7.92
N ASP A 568 -7.41 -11.36 8.02
CA ASP A 568 -6.27 -11.02 8.88
C ASP A 568 -5.62 -9.70 8.42
N GLY A 569 -5.63 -9.42 7.11
CA GLY A 569 -5.20 -8.15 6.55
C GLY A 569 -6.02 -6.94 7.03
N PHE A 570 -7.32 -7.13 7.27
CA PHE A 570 -8.15 -6.07 7.87
C PHE A 570 -7.78 -5.82 9.32
N LYS A 571 -7.56 -6.90 10.08
CA LYS A 571 -7.16 -6.81 11.49
C LYS A 571 -5.85 -6.04 11.63
N PHE A 572 -4.86 -6.35 10.79
CA PHE A 572 -3.59 -5.62 10.77
C PHE A 572 -3.78 -4.12 10.51
N PHE A 573 -4.60 -3.74 9.54
CA PHE A 573 -4.84 -2.32 9.25
C PHE A 573 -5.52 -1.61 10.43
N PHE A 574 -6.62 -2.17 10.96
CA PHE A 574 -7.35 -1.50 12.04
C PHE A 574 -6.65 -1.54 13.40
N SER A 575 -5.67 -2.43 13.61
CA SER A 575 -4.82 -2.41 14.81
C SER A 575 -3.90 -1.19 14.88
N THR A 576 -3.60 -0.54 13.74
CA THR A 576 -2.66 0.58 13.67
C THR A 576 -3.29 1.87 13.14
N HIS A 577 -4.43 1.76 12.46
CA HIS A 577 -5.13 2.90 11.89
C HIS A 577 -5.76 3.80 12.95
N THR A 578 -5.40 5.08 12.90
CA THR A 578 -6.07 6.14 13.66
C THR A 578 -6.80 7.07 12.69
N CYS A 579 -8.10 7.28 12.91
CA CYS A 579 -8.88 8.19 12.06
C CYS A 579 -8.36 9.63 12.13
N ASN A 580 -8.15 10.23 10.97
CA ASN A 580 -7.79 11.64 10.81
C ASN A 580 -9.00 12.50 10.40
N ASP A 581 -8.78 13.79 10.18
CA ASP A 581 -9.79 14.77 9.76
C ASP A 581 -10.49 14.41 8.43
N ILE A 582 -9.79 13.76 7.51
CA ILE A 582 -10.37 13.29 6.24
C ILE A 582 -11.35 12.14 6.50
N CYS A 583 -10.98 11.19 7.37
CA CYS A 583 -11.89 10.11 7.80
C CYS A 583 -13.17 10.68 8.42
N GLN A 584 -13.03 11.70 9.25
CA GLN A 584 -14.15 12.39 9.90
C GLN A 584 -15.01 13.16 8.88
N THR A 585 -14.38 13.85 7.93
CA THR A 585 -15.07 14.58 6.85
C THR A 585 -15.88 13.65 5.96
N LEU A 586 -15.34 12.46 5.66
CA LEU A 586 -16.06 11.41 4.92
C LEU A 586 -17.11 10.68 5.77
N ALA A 587 -17.14 10.95 7.09
CA ALA A 587 -18.00 10.31 8.07
C ALA A 587 -17.90 8.78 8.04
N LEU A 588 -16.67 8.26 7.97
CA LEU A 588 -16.40 6.81 8.03
C LEU A 588 -16.74 6.29 9.43
N LYS A 589 -17.47 5.18 9.52
CA LYS A 589 -17.97 4.60 10.78
C LYS A 589 -17.14 3.40 11.22
N SER A 590 -16.50 2.72 10.27
CA SER A 590 -15.74 1.52 10.53
C SER A 590 -14.57 1.75 11.48
N ASN A 591 -14.30 0.76 12.33
CA ASN A 591 -13.24 0.81 13.32
C ASN A 591 -12.88 -0.61 13.75
N ALA A 592 -11.82 -0.74 14.55
CA ALA A 592 -11.30 -2.01 15.05
C ALA A 592 -12.38 -2.90 15.69
N THR A 593 -13.35 -2.31 16.41
CA THR A 593 -14.36 -3.10 17.13
C THR A 593 -15.28 -3.90 16.21
N MET A 594 -15.44 -3.47 14.96
CA MET A 594 -16.22 -4.18 13.94
C MET A 594 -15.56 -5.47 13.47
N LEU A 595 -14.27 -5.68 13.77
CA LEU A 595 -13.56 -6.92 13.45
C LEU A 595 -13.55 -7.92 14.60
N HIS A 596 -14.14 -7.58 15.77
CA HIS A 596 -14.27 -8.55 16.85
C HIS A 596 -15.20 -9.71 16.45
N PRO A 597 -14.90 -10.94 16.92
CA PRO A 597 -15.80 -12.07 16.73
C PRO A 597 -17.22 -11.75 17.23
N GLY A 598 -18.21 -11.88 16.33
CA GLY A 598 -19.62 -11.63 16.66
C GLY A 598 -20.07 -10.16 16.62
N ALA A 599 -19.22 -9.22 16.22
CA ALA A 599 -19.60 -7.82 16.06
C ALA A 599 -20.63 -7.63 14.93
N VAL A 600 -21.61 -6.75 15.16
CA VAL A 600 -22.56 -6.33 14.12
C VAL A 600 -21.88 -5.28 13.25
N LEU A 601 -21.79 -5.57 11.95
CA LEU A 601 -21.18 -4.66 11.00
C LEU A 601 -22.18 -3.59 10.57
N THR A 602 -21.96 -2.35 11.00
CA THR A 602 -22.76 -1.20 10.55
C THR A 602 -21.92 -0.31 9.65
N PHE A 603 -22.34 -0.19 8.40
CA PHE A 603 -21.70 0.68 7.41
C PHE A 603 -22.61 1.84 7.02
N ARG A 604 -22.02 2.81 6.33
CA ARG A 604 -22.75 3.86 5.63
C ARG A 604 -23.52 3.27 4.44
N GLU A 605 -24.83 3.50 4.42
CA GLU A 605 -25.71 2.97 3.37
C GLU A 605 -25.73 3.85 2.10
N THR A 606 -25.56 5.17 2.24
CA THR A 606 -25.74 6.12 1.13
C THR A 606 -24.54 7.03 0.93
N TRP A 607 -24.05 7.11 -0.30
CA TRP A 607 -22.94 7.99 -0.70
C TRP A 607 -23.47 9.16 -1.55
N PRO A 608 -22.91 10.38 -1.41
CA PRO A 608 -23.30 11.52 -2.24
C PRO A 608 -23.08 11.25 -3.73
N SER A 609 -23.85 11.93 -4.58
CA SER A 609 -23.64 11.88 -6.03
C SER A 609 -22.24 12.38 -6.40
N LEU A 610 -21.51 11.57 -7.15
CA LEU A 610 -20.11 11.83 -7.49
C LEU A 610 -19.97 12.96 -8.51
N ARG A 611 -18.95 13.81 -8.35
CA ARG A 611 -18.48 14.67 -9.44
C ARG A 611 -17.97 13.77 -10.57
N LYS A 612 -18.24 14.13 -11.83
CA LYS A 612 -17.80 13.34 -12.99
C LYS A 612 -16.25 13.40 -13.11
N THR A 613 -15.58 12.37 -12.62
CA THR A 613 -14.18 12.06 -12.88
C THR A 613 -14.09 10.95 -13.93
N THR A 614 -13.01 10.93 -14.70
CA THR A 614 -12.73 9.90 -15.71
C THR A 614 -11.22 9.64 -15.76
N CYS A 615 -10.79 8.66 -16.54
CA CYS A 615 -9.38 8.44 -16.82
C CYS A 615 -9.02 8.94 -18.22
N CYS A 616 -7.77 9.35 -18.40
CA CYS A 616 -7.20 9.57 -19.71
C CYS A 616 -7.38 8.31 -20.56
N SER A 617 -7.94 8.46 -21.76
CA SER A 617 -8.26 7.35 -22.66
C SER A 617 -7.05 6.69 -23.28
N ASN A 618 -5.85 7.27 -23.14
CA ASN A 618 -4.62 6.52 -23.39
C ASN A 618 -4.49 5.42 -22.32
N LYS A 619 -4.67 4.14 -22.70
CA LYS A 619 -4.65 2.99 -21.80
C LYS A 619 -3.31 2.82 -21.07
N LEU A 620 -2.22 3.31 -21.67
CA LEU A 620 -0.89 3.30 -21.08
C LEU A 620 -0.66 4.45 -20.07
N CYS A 621 -1.45 5.53 -20.18
CA CYS A 621 -1.41 6.65 -19.24
C CYS A 621 -2.39 6.43 -18.09
N GLY A 622 -3.68 6.26 -18.42
CA GLY A 622 -4.77 6.07 -17.47
C GLY A 622 -4.96 7.18 -16.44
N LYS A 623 -4.27 8.31 -16.51
CA LYS A 623 -4.30 9.35 -15.47
C LYS A 623 -5.73 9.78 -15.12
N ILE A 624 -6.05 9.85 -13.84
CA ILE A 624 -7.36 10.36 -13.38
C ILE A 624 -7.45 11.86 -13.70
N ILE A 625 -8.53 12.24 -14.37
CA ILE A 625 -8.83 13.62 -14.75
C ILE A 625 -10.27 13.97 -14.41
N ARG A 626 -10.51 15.24 -14.10
CA ARG A 626 -11.86 15.78 -13.97
C ARG A 626 -12.43 15.97 -15.37
N VAL A 627 -13.67 15.54 -15.62
CA VAL A 627 -14.24 15.51 -16.98
C VAL A 627 -14.23 16.88 -17.64
N TRP A 628 -14.50 17.96 -16.89
CA TRP A 628 -14.50 19.34 -17.42
C TRP A 628 -13.10 19.90 -17.71
N LEU A 629 -12.03 19.24 -17.25
CA LEU A 629 -10.64 19.57 -17.59
C LEU A 629 -10.08 18.66 -18.70
N ALA A 630 -10.84 17.66 -19.14
CA ALA A 630 -10.41 16.75 -20.18
C ALA A 630 -10.46 17.40 -21.55
N HIS A 631 -9.43 17.17 -22.37
CA HIS A 631 -9.46 17.53 -23.78
C HIS A 631 -10.23 16.48 -24.57
N GLN A 632 -10.95 16.92 -25.60
CA GLN A 632 -11.71 16.05 -26.50
C GLN A 632 -11.33 16.37 -27.95
N SER A 633 -11.43 15.36 -28.81
CA SER A 633 -11.20 15.48 -30.25
C SER A 633 -12.52 15.27 -30.98
N SER A 634 -12.77 16.06 -32.03
CA SER A 634 -13.92 15.86 -32.92
C SER A 634 -13.80 14.59 -33.77
N GLU A 635 -12.57 14.13 -34.03
CA GLU A 635 -12.29 12.89 -34.78
C GLU A 635 -12.50 11.64 -33.90
N TYR A 636 -12.07 11.71 -32.64
CA TYR A 636 -12.14 10.61 -31.67
C TYR A 636 -13.15 10.93 -30.58
N THR A 637 -14.44 10.94 -30.94
CA THR A 637 -15.54 11.23 -30.03
C THR A 637 -15.65 10.19 -28.90
N GLY A 638 -16.00 10.63 -27.68
CA GLY A 638 -16.07 9.76 -26.50
C GLY A 638 -14.74 9.54 -25.76
N TYR A 639 -13.61 9.92 -26.35
CA TYR A 639 -12.29 9.83 -25.72
C TYR A 639 -11.94 11.11 -24.95
N HIS A 640 -11.42 10.95 -23.74
CA HIS A 640 -11.03 12.02 -22.83
C HIS A 640 -9.52 12.01 -22.62
N TRP A 641 -8.84 13.11 -22.93
CA TRP A 641 -7.38 13.17 -22.94
C TRP A 641 -6.85 14.11 -21.85
N CYS A 642 -5.77 13.70 -21.18
CA CYS A 642 -5.06 14.59 -20.27
C CYS A 642 -4.20 15.61 -21.06
N SER A 643 -3.77 16.66 -20.38
CA SER A 643 -2.94 17.74 -20.97
C SER A 643 -1.59 17.28 -21.54
N THR A 644 -1.11 16.09 -21.15
CA THR A 644 0.13 15.50 -21.66
C THR A 644 -0.09 14.63 -22.90
N CYS A 645 -1.23 13.94 -22.99
CA CYS A 645 -1.51 13.03 -24.11
C CYS A 645 -2.18 13.74 -25.29
N PHE A 646 -3.01 14.75 -25.04
CA PHE A 646 -3.72 15.46 -26.13
C PHE A 646 -2.76 16.12 -27.15
N PRO A 647 -1.66 16.80 -26.76
CA PRO A 647 -0.72 17.34 -27.73
C PRO A 647 -0.02 16.27 -28.58
N GLN A 648 0.22 15.07 -28.02
CA GLN A 648 0.81 13.96 -28.76
C GLN A 648 -0.16 13.37 -29.79
N LEU A 649 -1.47 13.32 -29.45
CA LEU A 649 -2.52 12.94 -30.39
C LEU A 649 -2.49 13.82 -31.63
N GLU A 650 -2.45 15.15 -31.45
CA GLU A 650 -2.43 16.11 -32.56
C GLU A 650 -1.09 16.07 -33.34
N LYS A 651 0.06 16.03 -32.64
CA LYS A 651 1.39 15.98 -33.27
C LYS A 651 1.65 14.73 -34.12
N SER A 652 0.98 13.62 -33.79
CA SER A 652 1.19 12.32 -34.44
C SER A 652 0.30 12.07 -35.65
N LYS A 653 -0.58 13.02 -36.02
CA LYS A 653 -1.42 12.93 -37.22
C LYS A 653 -0.54 12.99 -38.48
N LYS A 654 -0.68 12.00 -39.33
CA LYS A 654 0.04 11.89 -40.61
C LYS A 654 -0.91 11.40 -41.71
N LYS A 655 -0.61 11.79 -42.95
CA LYS A 655 -1.28 11.27 -44.14
C LYS A 655 -0.61 9.99 -44.61
N TRP A 656 -1.34 8.88 -44.57
CA TRP A 656 -0.89 7.57 -45.04
C TRP A 656 -1.58 7.20 -46.35
N LEU A 657 -0.87 6.45 -47.19
CA LEU A 657 -1.47 5.89 -48.41
C LEU A 657 -2.36 4.69 -48.06
N CYS A 658 -3.60 4.67 -48.55
CA CYS A 658 -4.52 3.55 -48.32
C CYS A 658 -4.12 2.30 -49.11
N LEU A 659 -4.06 1.14 -48.44
CA LEU A 659 -3.97 -0.18 -49.07
C LEU A 659 -5.36 -0.66 -49.51
N ALA A 660 -5.95 -0.03 -50.54
CA ALA A 660 -7.21 -0.47 -51.13
C ALA A 660 -7.12 -1.92 -51.65
N SER A 661 -8.24 -2.62 -51.76
CA SER A 661 -8.32 -4.01 -52.26
C SER A 661 -8.00 -4.04 -53.74
N ASP A 662 -6.75 -4.38 -54.10
CA ASP A 662 -6.23 -4.76 -55.44
C ASP A 662 -6.59 -3.92 -56.68
N ASP A 663 -7.42 -2.88 -56.56
CA ASP A 663 -7.81 -1.98 -57.65
C ASP A 663 -6.80 -0.83 -57.74
N GLU A 664 -5.97 -0.86 -58.79
CA GLU A 664 -4.94 0.15 -59.11
C GLU A 664 -5.52 1.58 -59.38
N ALA A 665 -6.82 1.79 -59.23
CA ALA A 665 -7.53 3.00 -59.68
C ALA A 665 -7.62 4.14 -58.65
N ASP A 666 -7.54 3.86 -57.34
CA ASP A 666 -7.79 4.88 -56.30
C ASP A 666 -6.70 4.94 -55.22
N GLU A 667 -5.48 5.31 -55.62
CA GLU A 667 -4.42 5.76 -54.70
C GLU A 667 -4.88 7.06 -54.00
N HIS A 668 -5.38 6.96 -52.77
CA HIS A 668 -5.75 8.11 -51.95
C HIS A 668 -5.09 8.06 -50.57
N GLU A 669 -5.01 9.23 -49.95
CA GLU A 669 -4.45 9.42 -48.62
C GLU A 669 -5.56 9.57 -47.58
N PHE A 670 -5.29 9.12 -46.37
CA PHE A 670 -6.16 9.36 -45.22
C PHE A 670 -5.32 9.77 -44.01
N ASP A 671 -5.95 10.55 -43.12
CA ASP A 671 -5.31 10.96 -41.87
C ASP A 671 -5.36 9.83 -40.84
N VAL A 672 -4.24 9.59 -40.18
CA VAL A 672 -4.12 8.61 -39.10
C VAL A 672 -3.16 9.10 -38.02
N SER A 673 -3.58 8.98 -36.77
CA SER A 673 -2.73 9.25 -35.60
C SER A 673 -2.10 7.95 -35.12
N THR A 674 -0.78 7.80 -35.28
CA THR A 674 -0.08 6.60 -34.76
C THR A 674 -0.12 6.52 -33.24
N PHE A 675 -0.14 7.68 -32.56
CA PHE A 675 -0.28 7.75 -31.10
C PHE A 675 -1.66 7.27 -30.64
N PHE A 676 -2.75 7.63 -31.34
CA PHE A 676 -4.09 7.16 -30.99
C PHE A 676 -4.14 5.63 -30.93
N TRP A 677 -3.74 4.97 -32.02
CA TRP A 677 -3.80 3.52 -32.11
C TRP A 677 -2.89 2.83 -31.09
N GLU A 678 -1.66 3.32 -30.92
CA GLU A 678 -0.74 2.79 -29.90
C GLU A 678 -1.31 2.96 -28.48
N SER A 679 -1.95 4.10 -28.19
CA SER A 679 -2.57 4.38 -26.90
C SER A 679 -3.74 3.44 -26.57
N GLN A 680 -4.32 2.81 -27.59
CA GLN A 680 -5.36 1.78 -27.47
C GLN A 680 -4.78 0.36 -27.51
N GLY A 681 -3.45 0.21 -27.55
CA GLY A 681 -2.76 -1.07 -27.64
C GLY A 681 -2.83 -1.72 -29.02
N ARG A 682 -2.98 -0.93 -30.09
CA ARG A 682 -3.20 -1.44 -31.45
C ARG A 682 -2.24 -0.85 -32.45
N ARG A 683 -2.04 -1.58 -33.56
CA ARG A 683 -1.34 -1.05 -34.73
C ARG A 683 -2.25 -0.09 -35.48
N ALA A 684 -1.65 0.99 -35.99
CA ALA A 684 -2.36 1.92 -36.85
C ALA A 684 -2.80 1.22 -38.15
N PRO A 685 -4.07 1.36 -38.56
CA PRO A 685 -4.60 0.72 -39.75
C PRO A 685 -3.96 1.29 -41.01
N ARG A 686 -3.82 0.44 -42.02
CA ARG A 686 -3.28 0.79 -43.34
C ARG A 686 -4.35 1.02 -44.40
N ARG A 687 -5.63 0.85 -44.02
CA ARG A 687 -6.80 1.10 -44.85
C ARG A 687 -7.60 2.27 -44.28
N CYS A 688 -8.09 3.14 -45.15
CA CYS A 688 -9.01 4.20 -44.76
C CYS A 688 -10.33 3.56 -44.28
N ILE A 689 -11.17 4.34 -43.60
CA ILE A 689 -12.43 3.84 -43.03
C ILE A 689 -13.32 3.15 -44.07
N GLU A 690 -13.35 3.64 -45.31
CA GLU A 690 -14.15 3.10 -46.42
C GLU A 690 -13.65 1.73 -46.92
N HIS A 691 -12.34 1.48 -46.84
CA HIS A 691 -11.71 0.24 -47.31
C HIS A 691 -11.45 -0.79 -46.19
N ARG A 692 -11.76 -0.44 -44.94
CA ARG A 692 -11.73 -1.38 -43.81
C ARG A 692 -12.90 -2.36 -43.91
N SER A 693 -12.67 -3.61 -43.53
CA SER A 693 -13.75 -4.60 -43.39
C SER A 693 -14.71 -4.19 -42.27
N GLU A 694 -15.90 -4.77 -42.24
CA GLU A 694 -16.86 -4.52 -41.15
C GLU A 694 -16.26 -4.91 -39.78
N GLU A 695 -15.48 -6.00 -39.72
CA GLU A 695 -14.75 -6.40 -38.51
C GLU A 695 -13.71 -5.35 -38.07
N GLU A 696 -13.00 -4.72 -39.02
CA GLU A 696 -12.02 -3.67 -38.74
C GLU A 696 -12.67 -2.35 -38.27
N ARG A 697 -13.92 -2.09 -38.66
CA ARG A 697 -14.71 -0.92 -38.23
C ARG A 697 -15.34 -1.10 -36.85
N VAL A 698 -15.94 -2.27 -36.59
CA VAL A 698 -16.57 -2.60 -35.29
C VAL A 698 -15.55 -2.53 -34.16
N LEU A 699 -14.31 -2.98 -34.40
CA LEU A 699 -13.22 -2.89 -33.43
C LEU A 699 -12.92 -1.44 -32.97
N GLU A 700 -13.16 -0.43 -33.81
CA GLU A 700 -12.97 1.00 -33.49
C GLU A 700 -14.06 1.54 -32.55
N GLN A 701 -15.27 0.93 -32.59
CA GLN A 701 -16.44 1.26 -31.78
C GLN A 701 -16.61 0.38 -30.52
N ASP A 702 -15.95 -0.77 -30.44
CA ASP A 702 -16.11 -1.71 -29.31
C ASP A 702 -15.61 -1.19 -27.94
N ASN A 703 -14.77 -0.15 -27.92
CA ASN A 703 -14.46 0.56 -26.66
C ASN A 703 -15.58 1.53 -26.22
N LEU A 704 -16.56 1.83 -27.09
CA LEU A 704 -17.72 2.70 -26.81
C LEU A 704 -19.01 1.90 -26.57
N ILE A 705 -19.25 0.81 -27.32
CA ILE A 705 -20.55 0.12 -27.32
C ILE A 705 -20.72 -0.84 -26.12
N ILE A 706 -19.66 -1.55 -25.71
CA ILE A 706 -19.75 -2.52 -24.59
C ILE A 706 -19.99 -1.82 -23.23
N GLU A 707 -19.58 -0.55 -23.09
CA GLU A 707 -19.76 0.22 -21.85
C GLU A 707 -21.05 1.08 -21.85
N VAL A 708 -21.52 1.55 -23.02
CA VAL A 708 -22.79 2.28 -23.12
C VAL A 708 -24.00 1.35 -22.93
N GLU A 709 -23.98 0.12 -23.46
CA GLU A 709 -25.09 -0.83 -23.26
C GLU A 709 -25.17 -1.38 -21.83
N ARG A 710 -24.05 -1.45 -21.09
CA ARG A 710 -24.03 -1.93 -19.70
C ARG A 710 -24.32 -0.85 -18.66
N TYR A 711 -24.00 0.42 -18.94
CA TYR A 711 -24.08 1.52 -17.96
C TYR A 711 -24.93 2.72 -18.43
N GLY A 712 -25.60 2.61 -19.58
CA GLY A 712 -26.42 3.67 -20.15
C GLY A 712 -27.81 3.77 -19.53
N GLY A 713 -27.98 4.66 -18.56
CA GLY A 713 -29.20 5.45 -18.46
C GLY A 713 -29.16 6.55 -19.52
N GLU A 714 -30.28 6.74 -20.23
CA GLU A 714 -30.44 7.64 -21.38
C GLU A 714 -29.67 8.97 -21.25
N VAL A 715 -28.78 9.23 -22.22
CA VAL A 715 -28.20 10.56 -22.41
C VAL A 715 -29.23 11.43 -23.13
N GLY A 716 -30.23 11.90 -22.36
CA GLY A 716 -31.11 12.97 -22.81
C GLY A 716 -30.31 14.26 -22.95
N LEU A 717 -30.22 14.78 -24.18
CA LEU A 717 -29.85 16.17 -24.46
C LEU A 717 -30.84 17.08 -23.71
N VAL A 718 -30.45 17.61 -22.55
CA VAL A 718 -31.22 18.67 -21.88
C VAL A 718 -30.67 20.00 -22.33
N ASP A 719 -31.51 20.68 -23.12
CA ASP A 719 -31.35 22.03 -23.62
C ASP A 719 -31.04 23.02 -22.50
N SER A 720 -30.12 23.94 -22.77
CA SER A 720 -29.67 24.98 -21.86
C SER A 720 -30.73 26.08 -21.77
N SER A 721 -31.54 26.06 -20.72
CA SER A 721 -32.31 27.22 -20.25
C SER A 721 -32.63 27.11 -18.75
N PRO A 722 -32.50 28.19 -17.96
CA PRO A 722 -32.77 28.15 -16.52
C PRO A 722 -34.29 28.19 -16.28
N PRO A 723 -34.86 27.31 -15.43
CA PRO A 723 -36.29 27.35 -15.17
C PRO A 723 -36.63 28.43 -14.15
N SER A 724 -37.57 29.30 -14.54
CA SER A 724 -38.26 30.26 -13.71
C SER A 724 -39.22 29.53 -12.75
N TYR A 725 -39.16 29.92 -11.48
CA TYR A 725 -40.10 29.49 -10.44
C TYR A 725 -41.47 30.14 -10.67
N VAL A 726 -42.51 29.35 -10.91
CA VAL A 726 -43.90 29.76 -10.69
C VAL A 726 -44.64 28.63 -9.96
N SER A 727 -45.24 29.03 -8.85
CA SER A 727 -46.04 28.28 -7.89
C SER A 727 -47.48 28.04 -8.37
N SER A 728 -48.09 26.92 -7.92
CA SER A 728 -49.53 26.75 -7.53
C SER A 728 -50.03 25.29 -7.71
N PRO A 729 -51.09 24.86 -6.98
CA PRO A 729 -51.08 23.59 -6.25
C PRO A 729 -52.24 22.61 -6.54
N GLY A 730 -52.08 21.38 -6.02
CA GLY A 730 -53.15 20.60 -5.39
C GLY A 730 -53.89 19.57 -6.27
N GLY A 731 -54.18 18.40 -5.68
CA GLY A 731 -55.24 17.51 -6.16
C GLY A 731 -55.00 16.03 -5.91
N ASP A 732 -55.48 15.55 -4.75
CA ASP A 732 -55.65 14.14 -4.37
C ASP A 732 -56.43 13.29 -5.39
N ALA A 733 -56.14 11.97 -5.36
CA ALA A 733 -57.10 10.87 -5.14
C ALA A 733 -56.80 9.61 -5.98
N GLY A 734 -56.44 8.50 -5.32
CA GLY A 734 -56.78 7.15 -5.79
C GLY A 734 -58.21 6.79 -5.34
N PRO A 735 -58.61 5.51 -5.19
CA PRO A 735 -57.95 4.26 -5.61
C PRO A 735 -58.96 3.21 -6.18
N SER A 736 -58.48 2.01 -6.59
CA SER A 736 -59.24 0.75 -6.40
C SER A 736 -58.46 -0.49 -6.87
N VAL A 737 -58.21 -1.44 -5.96
CA VAL A 737 -57.88 -2.86 -6.20
C VAL A 737 -58.70 -3.70 -5.21
N PRO A 738 -59.27 -4.87 -5.58
CA PRO A 738 -59.99 -5.74 -4.64
C PRO A 738 -59.18 -6.97 -4.17
N VAL A 739 -59.15 -7.13 -2.84
CA VAL A 739 -59.50 -8.30 -1.99
C VAL A 739 -59.18 -9.75 -2.43
N SER A 740 -58.48 -10.48 -1.54
CA SER A 740 -58.81 -11.85 -1.03
C SER A 740 -57.92 -12.17 0.20
N THR A 741 -58.43 -12.14 1.44
CA THR A 741 -59.08 -13.18 2.29
C THR A 741 -58.17 -14.24 2.95
N GLY A 742 -58.19 -14.23 4.30
CA GLY A 742 -57.95 -15.36 5.21
C GLY A 742 -56.64 -15.31 6.00
N GLY A 743 -56.56 -15.36 7.34
CA GLY A 743 -57.54 -15.49 8.42
C GLY A 743 -56.85 -15.93 9.73
N SER A 744 -57.26 -15.32 10.87
CA SER A 744 -57.09 -15.72 12.30
C SER A 744 -55.66 -15.82 12.88
N GLY A 745 -55.32 -15.43 14.11
CA GLY A 745 -55.97 -14.86 15.31
C GLY A 745 -54.82 -14.64 16.33
N THR A 746 -54.80 -13.66 17.24
CA THR A 746 -55.35 -13.75 18.61
C THR A 746 -55.02 -12.43 19.34
N THR A 747 -55.91 -12.04 20.24
CA THR A 747 -56.07 -10.75 20.92
C THR A 747 -55.34 -10.65 22.28
N ILE A 748 -55.14 -9.41 22.77
CA ILE A 748 -55.08 -8.86 24.16
C ILE A 748 -53.90 -7.85 24.23
N GLY A 749 -54.00 -6.55 24.57
CA GLY A 749 -55.06 -5.72 25.15
C GLY A 749 -54.63 -5.09 26.48
N ARG A 750 -54.14 -3.83 26.48
CA ARG A 750 -54.08 -2.83 27.60
C ARG A 750 -53.46 -1.51 27.04
N THR A 751 -54.12 -0.37 26.80
CA THR A 751 -54.76 0.68 27.67
C THR A 751 -53.88 1.08 28.88
N ALA A 752 -53.59 2.35 29.24
CA ALA A 752 -54.03 3.69 28.79
C ALA A 752 -53.13 4.84 29.35
N THR A 753 -53.37 6.06 28.82
CA THR A 753 -53.37 7.40 29.47
C THR A 753 -52.09 8.21 29.81
N VAL A 754 -51.80 9.19 28.93
CA VAL A 754 -51.86 10.67 29.06
C VAL A 754 -51.72 11.36 30.45
N ARG A 755 -50.77 12.32 30.53
CA ARG A 755 -50.81 13.68 31.16
C ARG A 755 -49.54 14.43 30.70
N ASN A 756 -49.55 15.42 29.80
CA ASN A 756 -50.03 16.82 29.81
C ASN A 756 -49.31 17.77 30.81
N SER A 757 -48.51 18.72 30.27
CA SER A 757 -48.70 20.19 30.36
C SER A 757 -47.46 21.05 30.74
N GLY A 758 -47.28 22.13 29.97
CA GLY A 758 -46.72 23.45 30.35
C GLY A 758 -45.21 23.68 30.14
N SER A 759 -44.64 24.80 29.68
CA SER A 759 -44.98 26.04 28.92
C SER A 759 -43.98 27.14 29.37
N LEU A 760 -43.82 28.20 28.55
CA LEU A 760 -43.06 29.47 28.74
C LEU A 760 -41.58 29.43 28.29
N TRP A 761 -41.10 30.11 27.23
CA TRP A 761 -41.21 31.51 26.70
C TRP A 761 -40.61 32.62 27.58
N GLY A 762 -39.56 33.29 27.05
CA GLY A 762 -39.02 34.58 27.52
C GLY A 762 -37.55 34.81 27.09
N ARG A 763 -37.29 35.32 25.87
CA ARG A 763 -36.85 36.70 25.53
C ARG A 763 -35.45 37.11 26.03
N LEU A 764 -34.56 37.51 25.10
CA LEU A 764 -34.16 38.91 24.91
C LEU A 764 -33.48 39.15 23.53
N LYS A 765 -33.85 40.25 22.88
CA LYS A 765 -33.26 40.85 21.65
C LYS A 765 -32.39 42.06 22.03
N ALA A 766 -31.35 42.33 21.24
CA ALA A 766 -30.95 43.64 20.64
C ALA A 766 -29.46 43.58 20.22
N ALA A 767 -29.11 43.62 18.93
CA ALA A 767 -28.74 44.82 18.14
C ALA A 767 -27.51 45.56 18.73
N THR A 768 -26.43 45.89 18.00
CA THR A 768 -26.42 46.83 16.86
C THR A 768 -25.03 46.92 16.17
N LYS A 769 -25.04 47.17 14.83
CA LYS A 769 -24.16 48.06 14.02
C LYS A 769 -22.73 47.65 13.57
N VAL A 770 -22.65 47.22 12.31
CA VAL A 770 -22.00 47.85 11.14
C VAL A 770 -20.91 48.92 11.40
N LYS A 771 -19.70 48.71 10.84
CA LYS A 771 -18.92 49.73 10.10
C LYS A 771 -17.92 49.09 9.11
N ARG A 772 -18.15 49.33 7.81
CA ARG A 772 -17.15 49.29 6.73
C ARG A 772 -16.39 50.61 6.74
N ALA A 773 -15.07 50.58 6.61
CA ALA A 773 -14.25 51.65 6.01
C ALA A 773 -12.89 51.05 5.59
N GLY A 774 -12.48 51.33 4.36
CA GLY A 774 -11.16 50.95 3.83
C GLY A 774 -10.16 52.11 3.84
N SER A 775 -8.88 51.77 3.71
CA SER A 775 -7.77 52.52 3.08
C SER A 775 -6.48 51.74 3.37
N ARG A 776 -5.79 51.18 2.35
CA ARG A 776 -4.66 51.77 1.59
C ARG A 776 -3.34 51.90 2.37
N ASN A 777 -2.35 51.17 1.85
CA ASN A 777 -0.91 51.45 1.69
C ASN A 777 -0.01 51.78 2.91
N LEU A 778 1.07 51.00 3.04
CA LEU A 778 2.51 51.36 3.00
C LEU A 778 3.32 50.19 3.59
N MET A 779 4.11 49.46 2.78
CA MET A 779 5.58 49.59 2.62
C MET A 779 6.41 49.53 3.92
N GLY A 780 7.33 48.55 3.94
CA GLY A 780 8.70 48.70 4.43
C GLY A 780 8.96 48.36 5.90
N GLY A 781 9.81 47.35 6.11
CA GLY A 781 10.37 46.95 7.41
C GLY A 781 10.81 45.51 7.39
#